data_AF-A0A329MRJ1-F1
#
_entry.id   AF-A0A329MRJ1-F1
#
_cell.length_a   1.000
_cell.length_b   1.000
_cell.length_c   1.000
_cell.angle_alpha   90.00
_cell.angle_beta   90.00
_cell.angle_gamma   90.00
#
_symmetry.space_group_name_H-M   'P 1'
#
loop_
_entity.id
_entity.type
_entity.pdbx_description
1 polymer ?
#
loop_
_entity_poly.entity_id
_entity_poly.type
_entity_poly.pdbx_seq_one_letter_code
_entity_poly.pdbx_strand_id
1 'polypeptide(L)'
;MKKSFSRKASFFVCLLLLLSLFVSLVPPLAYAEEAGTQSDAEGNAPVAGISNVMGEYLEPNEESVEDPDAGKLELVMEGESRAAIVVTTTATELEKQAAQELQSYLKRISGTELSIVTNASAVTGTKIFVGSAAPDPDLDQIRQGGTDPDSFRLSVSGESIQLVGLSGRGVLFAAYELLEQIGIRWFAPGEIGTEIPSMQTIRVKEQNTIQHPGMTTRVVGGMEYLFAQTKMDFVDKFEGTPWLQHNRGNNTIRLSQHGLLCKITVKERPDLFVQVNGKPTSQFDVTKPEVLTCVVNEALKYLEQNPNAKYINMGPNDGDDFGTSDWDAVDYDPLMGSNSITDRYVKFFNMVLEQIEPQYPDVGIAFLAYVRYMRAPVREIPNPKLLPVIAPISVERIHSMENDMSWERTYLKGLISDWKKLGVDVSFYTYMYNLADPGMPFSMINRTVEEIKHFRKEGMNQLVFEALPSWAYQGPSLYLMSKLNWNPELDVQETLTDYFSKYYGPAAEPMWNHFRKLEDTFIHADHYTGAVFDFSKILTAEVMAALEDTLVEAEGKAPANSGYAERIRMVRVAFDFGKAFTNMRNAYLKFDFVKAKQYYDEAKALLTVASFHSPVIIHPFAGGYLDLFWKYQIEQAYERVTKGNKIIAELPDEWLAMFIPGGNGEKLGLWKPGVGTQSWMKLKTYSDTWSNQGLRYYKGEVWYRTAVNVADKYKDKPIKLWFGDIDEKPRVWVNGKEIQPKSKGIAMVMPWEYDVTSVIKFGQPNDIVVSINNQYLDELGTGGIVGPAILWTTASEPDGEPGTSIDKSILTANVTSIPAGAEFKVNYGLSDVSRAVYAQDINFDYDPNVMELVSARPLIEGVAIVETVKEPAGKLRLIVASQGPEYAVTGNAQVIEVTFRAKNILQTASGVISITSVSLGDAQGNEFQTALSSVTVEVTAGSTGGNHPDINQDGKVSIGDLSFVAAHYGKDSSSPNWEQVKKADINGDGKIDILDLAAVAKKIVE
;
A
#
# COMPACT_ATOMS: atom_id res chain seq x y z
N MET A 1 13.40 -29.59 -20.16
CA MET A 1 12.81 -30.36 -21.28
C MET A 1 13.31 -29.73 -22.59
N LYS A 2 14.11 -30.36 -23.46
CA LYS A 2 13.74 -31.42 -24.44
C LYS A 2 12.38 -31.09 -25.11
N LYS A 3 12.39 -30.33 -26.21
CA LYS A 3 12.54 -30.77 -27.63
C LYS A 3 11.29 -31.49 -28.18
N SER A 4 10.46 -30.78 -28.97
CA SER A 4 9.87 -31.30 -30.24
C SER A 4 8.94 -30.27 -30.95
N PHE A 5 9.47 -29.13 -31.41
CA PHE A 5 8.76 -28.29 -32.40
C PHE A 5 9.28 -28.65 -33.80
N SER A 6 8.46 -29.27 -34.67
CA SER A 6 8.90 -29.68 -36.02
C SER A 6 7.74 -30.00 -36.97
N ARG A 7 7.79 -29.40 -38.18
CA ARG A 7 6.89 -29.49 -39.36
C ARG A 7 5.71 -28.50 -39.31
N LYS A 8 5.54 -27.52 -40.23
CA LYS A 8 5.59 -27.47 -41.74
C LYS A 8 4.38 -28.20 -42.34
N ALA A 9 3.65 -27.69 -43.35
CA ALA A 9 3.80 -26.54 -44.28
C ALA A 9 2.43 -25.78 -44.41
N SER A 10 2.25 -24.54 -44.90
CA SER A 10 2.89 -23.67 -45.93
C SER A 10 2.32 -23.79 -47.36
N PHE A 11 2.25 -22.66 -48.08
CA PHE A 11 1.58 -22.36 -49.38
C PHE A 11 0.04 -22.33 -49.33
N PHE A 12 -0.67 -21.38 -49.96
CA PHE A 12 -0.35 -20.60 -51.17
C PHE A 12 -0.11 -19.09 -50.98
N VAL A 13 0.54 -18.45 -51.97
CA VAL A 13 0.87 -17.02 -52.01
C VAL A 13 0.54 -16.45 -53.39
N CYS A 14 0.01 -15.22 -53.43
CA CYS A 14 -0.15 -14.29 -54.56
C CYS A 14 -0.50 -14.84 -55.96
N LEU A 15 -1.72 -14.54 -56.40
CA LEU A 15 -1.96 -13.98 -57.73
C LEU A 15 -2.36 -12.52 -57.49
N LEU A 16 -1.46 -11.55 -57.70
CA LEU A 16 -1.47 -10.67 -58.88
C LEU A 16 -2.90 -10.18 -59.23
N LEU A 17 -3.25 -8.96 -58.81
CA LEU A 17 -2.96 -7.67 -59.47
C LEU A 17 -4.01 -7.28 -60.53
N LEU A 18 -4.44 -6.02 -60.45
CA LEU A 18 -5.08 -5.24 -61.52
C LEU A 18 -6.42 -5.74 -62.07
N LEU A 19 -7.50 -5.33 -61.40
CA LEU A 19 -8.64 -4.70 -62.08
C LEU A 19 -9.15 -3.54 -61.20
N SER A 20 -9.40 -2.40 -61.82
CA SER A 20 -9.60 -1.10 -61.15
C SER A 20 -10.73 -0.30 -61.83
N LEU A 21 -11.20 0.79 -61.18
CA LEU A 21 -12.23 1.74 -61.65
C LEU A 21 -13.68 1.15 -61.63
N PHE A 22 -14.81 1.86 -61.47
CA PHE A 22 -15.20 3.26 -61.09
C PHE A 22 -16.76 3.28 -60.89
N VAL A 23 -17.52 4.21 -60.28
CA VAL A 23 -17.38 5.47 -59.49
C VAL A 23 -18.50 5.46 -58.41
N SER A 24 -18.46 6.19 -57.28
CA SER A 24 -19.26 7.42 -56.98
C SER A 24 -19.07 7.79 -55.49
N LEU A 25 -18.52 8.95 -55.11
CA LEU A 25 -19.15 10.30 -54.99
C LEU A 25 -20.13 10.50 -53.80
N VAL A 26 -19.60 10.84 -52.62
CA VAL A 26 -19.95 12.03 -51.78
C VAL A 26 -18.70 12.39 -50.93
N PRO A 27 -18.28 13.67 -50.78
CA PRO A 27 -17.12 14.04 -49.97
C PRO A 27 -17.49 14.53 -48.55
N PRO A 28 -16.68 14.25 -47.51
CA PRO A 28 -16.62 15.06 -46.29
C PRO A 28 -15.82 16.35 -46.55
N LEU A 29 -16.07 17.39 -45.75
CA LEU A 29 -15.35 18.67 -45.83
C LEU A 29 -13.93 18.56 -45.25
N ALA A 30 -12.99 19.31 -45.84
CA ALA A 30 -11.60 19.33 -45.42
C ALA A 30 -11.32 20.46 -44.42
N TYR A 31 -10.45 20.18 -43.44
CA TYR A 31 -9.53 21.16 -42.85
C TYR A 31 -8.21 20.43 -42.52
N ALA A 32 -7.12 20.93 -43.09
CA ALA A 32 -5.75 20.50 -42.83
C ALA A 32 -4.79 21.62 -43.27
N GLU A 33 -3.65 21.73 -42.57
CA GLU A 33 -2.60 22.74 -42.77
C GLU A 33 -3.05 24.19 -42.43
N GLU A 34 -2.23 25.05 -41.82
CA GLU A 34 -0.76 25.11 -41.83
C GLU A 34 -0.09 24.85 -40.47
N ALA A 35 1.02 24.11 -40.49
CA ALA A 35 1.92 23.96 -39.34
C ALA A 35 2.98 25.07 -39.34
N GLY A 36 2.64 26.23 -38.78
CA GLY A 36 3.58 27.35 -38.58
C GLY A 36 4.64 27.03 -37.53
N THR A 37 5.91 27.35 -37.80
CA THR A 37 7.01 27.17 -36.84
C THR A 37 7.23 28.41 -36.00
N GLN A 38 6.96 28.32 -34.70
CA GLN A 38 7.58 29.22 -33.72
C GLN A 38 7.79 28.52 -32.38
N SER A 39 8.93 28.80 -31.77
CA SER A 39 9.32 28.31 -30.46
C SER A 39 9.22 29.44 -29.44
N ASP A 40 8.16 29.42 -28.63
CA ASP A 40 8.00 30.31 -27.49
C ASP A 40 7.56 29.46 -26.29
N ALA A 41 8.06 29.78 -25.10
CA ALA A 41 7.89 28.97 -23.89
C ALA A 41 7.15 29.78 -22.81
N GLU A 42 5.82 29.70 -22.81
CA GLU A 42 4.98 30.41 -21.85
C GLU A 42 3.61 29.71 -21.65
N GLY A 43 3.16 29.64 -20.40
CA GLY A 43 1.75 29.55 -19.99
C GLY A 43 0.90 28.35 -20.41
N ASN A 44 0.61 27.45 -19.46
CA ASN A 44 -0.62 26.66 -19.49
C ASN A 44 -1.83 27.61 -19.40
N ALA A 45 -2.52 27.85 -20.51
CA ALA A 45 -3.87 28.42 -20.47
C ALA A 45 -4.86 27.32 -20.03
N PRO A 46 -5.68 27.54 -18.98
CA PRO A 46 -6.61 26.52 -18.51
C PRO A 46 -7.69 26.22 -19.55
N VAL A 47 -8.02 24.94 -19.72
CA VAL A 47 -9.13 24.49 -20.57
C VAL A 47 -10.43 24.99 -19.94
N ALA A 48 -11.10 25.94 -20.61
CA ALA A 48 -12.30 26.58 -20.09
C ALA A 48 -13.49 25.60 -20.04
N GLY A 49 -13.69 24.97 -18.88
CA GLY A 49 -14.83 24.06 -18.63
C GLY A 49 -14.78 23.32 -17.29
N ILE A 50 -13.59 23.03 -16.76
CA ILE A 50 -13.41 22.29 -15.51
C ILE A 50 -13.29 23.27 -14.33
N SER A 51 -13.97 22.98 -13.21
CA SER A 51 -14.01 23.84 -12.03
C SER A 51 -13.75 23.05 -10.75
N ASN A 52 -12.91 23.60 -9.88
CA ASN A 52 -12.67 23.04 -8.55
C ASN A 52 -13.94 23.12 -7.69
N VAL A 53 -14.37 22.01 -7.06
CA VAL A 53 -15.61 21.98 -6.26
C VAL A 53 -15.48 22.72 -4.92
N MET A 54 -14.27 23.07 -4.50
CA MET A 54 -14.03 23.91 -3.32
C MET A 54 -14.26 25.40 -3.64
N GLY A 55 -13.96 25.88 -4.85
CA GLY A 55 -13.99 27.33 -5.12
C GLY A 55 -13.17 28.17 -4.11
N GLU A 56 -13.59 29.40 -3.86
CA GLU A 56 -12.93 30.27 -2.87
C GLU A 56 -13.28 29.87 -1.42
N TYR A 57 -12.38 30.15 -0.46
CA TYR A 57 -12.71 29.98 0.95
C TYR A 57 -13.74 31.01 1.37
N LEU A 58 -14.79 30.56 2.06
CA LEU A 58 -15.78 31.42 2.68
C LEU A 58 -15.66 31.26 4.19
N GLU A 59 -15.53 32.37 4.92
CA GLU A 59 -15.61 32.33 6.38
C GLU A 59 -16.99 31.79 6.81
N PRO A 60 -17.09 31.00 7.90
CA PRO A 60 -18.38 30.59 8.45
C PRO A 60 -19.24 31.82 8.76
N ASN A 61 -20.49 31.83 8.26
CA ASN A 61 -21.43 32.89 8.61
C ASN A 61 -21.65 32.90 10.14
N GLU A 62 -21.51 34.05 10.79
CA GLU A 62 -22.07 34.24 12.13
C GLU A 62 -23.60 34.05 12.03
N GLU A 63 -24.12 32.97 12.62
CA GLU A 63 -25.57 32.70 12.60
C GLU A 63 -26.34 33.90 13.17
N SER A 64 -27.29 34.42 12.40
CA SER A 64 -28.14 35.51 12.85
C SER A 64 -29.02 35.02 14.00
N VAL A 65 -28.68 35.44 15.23
CA VAL A 65 -29.34 34.99 16.46
C VAL A 65 -30.80 35.48 16.51
N GLU A 66 -31.72 34.67 16.00
CA GLU A 66 -33.10 34.64 16.48
C GLU A 66 -33.11 34.33 17.99
N ASP A 67 -34.19 34.74 18.68
CA ASP A 67 -34.34 34.66 20.15
C ASP A 67 -33.72 33.37 20.73
N PRO A 68 -32.56 33.46 21.41
CA PRO A 68 -31.68 32.31 21.60
C PRO A 68 -32.26 31.24 22.54
N ASP A 69 -33.33 31.57 23.27
CA ASP A 69 -33.92 30.71 24.29
C ASP A 69 -35.35 30.24 23.93
N ALA A 70 -35.93 30.72 22.83
CA ALA A 70 -37.26 30.33 22.39
C ALA A 70 -37.28 28.90 21.80
N GLY A 71 -38.06 27.99 22.42
CA GLY A 71 -38.34 26.66 21.87
C GLY A 71 -37.16 25.67 21.92
N LYS A 72 -36.29 25.77 22.94
CA LYS A 72 -35.17 24.85 23.16
C LYS A 72 -35.29 24.13 24.50
N LEU A 73 -35.04 22.82 24.50
CA LEU A 73 -34.92 22.00 25.71
C LEU A 73 -33.52 22.12 26.28
N GLU A 74 -33.41 22.09 27.61
CA GLU A 74 -32.14 22.17 28.33
C GLU A 74 -31.68 20.78 28.76
N LEU A 75 -30.41 20.48 28.47
CA LEU A 75 -29.73 19.25 28.90
C LEU A 75 -28.80 19.54 30.09
N VAL A 76 -28.10 20.66 30.01
CA VAL A 76 -27.24 21.23 31.07
C VAL A 76 -27.48 22.74 31.09
N MET A 77 -27.49 23.35 32.28
CA MET A 77 -27.62 24.79 32.50
C MET A 77 -26.60 25.21 33.56
N GLU A 78 -25.70 26.15 33.24
CA GLU A 78 -24.70 26.69 34.18
C GLU A 78 -23.85 25.60 34.88
N GLY A 79 -23.61 24.47 34.19
CA GLY A 79 -22.90 23.30 34.74
C GLY A 79 -23.76 22.35 35.58
N GLU A 80 -25.03 22.64 35.82
CA GLU A 80 -25.97 21.71 36.45
C GLU A 80 -26.73 20.87 35.42
N SER A 81 -26.93 19.57 35.68
CA SER A 81 -27.75 18.74 34.80
C SER A 81 -29.22 19.16 34.87
N ARG A 82 -29.87 19.22 33.71
CA ARG A 82 -31.32 19.36 33.54
C ARG A 82 -31.93 18.10 32.89
N ALA A 83 -31.12 17.07 32.64
CA ALA A 83 -31.52 15.85 31.94
C ALA A 83 -30.99 14.54 32.56
N ALA A 84 -31.60 13.42 32.15
CA ALA A 84 -31.02 12.09 32.28
C ALA A 84 -31.24 11.26 31.00
N ILE A 85 -30.36 10.27 30.81
CA ILE A 85 -30.40 9.33 29.69
C ILE A 85 -31.14 8.07 30.15
N VAL A 86 -32.14 7.63 29.40
CA VAL A 86 -33.01 6.50 29.75
C VAL A 86 -32.76 5.33 28.80
N VAL A 87 -32.44 4.16 29.36
CA VAL A 87 -32.25 2.88 28.65
C VAL A 87 -33.15 1.80 29.27
N THR A 88 -33.45 0.73 28.55
CA THR A 88 -34.14 -0.44 29.15
C THR A 88 -33.15 -1.36 29.86
N THR A 89 -33.62 -2.18 30.80
CA THR A 89 -32.81 -3.27 31.40
C THR A 89 -32.46 -4.37 30.39
N THR A 90 -33.13 -4.38 29.24
CA THR A 90 -32.94 -5.29 28.11
C THR A 90 -32.23 -4.63 26.92
N ALA A 91 -31.63 -3.44 27.11
CA ALA A 91 -31.00 -2.68 26.03
C ALA A 91 -29.87 -3.49 25.37
N THR A 92 -29.81 -3.41 24.03
CA THR A 92 -28.75 -3.97 23.21
C THR A 92 -27.42 -3.24 23.42
N GLU A 93 -26.30 -3.85 23.02
CA GLU A 93 -24.98 -3.20 23.17
C GLU A 93 -24.86 -1.87 22.39
N LEU A 94 -25.57 -1.71 21.27
CA LEU A 94 -25.59 -0.44 20.53
C LEU A 94 -26.43 0.64 21.21
N GLU A 95 -27.52 0.29 21.90
CA GLU A 95 -28.27 1.23 22.75
C GLU A 95 -27.46 1.63 24.00
N LYS A 96 -26.69 0.70 24.58
CA LYS A 96 -25.75 1.01 25.66
C LYS A 96 -24.61 1.91 25.18
N GLN A 97 -24.02 1.62 24.03
CA GLN A 97 -22.99 2.46 23.40
C GLN A 97 -23.53 3.87 23.18
N ALA A 98 -24.72 4.01 22.57
CA ALA A 98 -25.37 5.30 22.36
C ALA A 98 -25.55 6.10 23.66
N ALA A 99 -26.05 5.45 24.72
CA ALA A 99 -26.22 6.08 26.03
C ALA A 99 -24.87 6.48 26.69
N GLN A 100 -23.85 5.64 26.59
CA GLN A 100 -22.51 5.88 27.14
C GLN A 100 -21.77 7.00 26.40
N GLU A 101 -21.85 7.03 25.07
CA GLU A 101 -21.23 8.10 24.28
C GLU A 101 -21.95 9.43 24.47
N LEU A 102 -23.28 9.47 24.52
CA LEU A 102 -24.03 10.67 24.91
C LEU A 102 -23.58 11.18 26.29
N GLN A 103 -23.48 10.31 27.28
CA GLN A 103 -23.02 10.68 28.63
C GLN A 103 -21.59 11.25 28.59
N SER A 104 -20.67 10.56 27.89
CA SER A 104 -19.27 10.94 27.77
C SER A 104 -19.10 12.29 27.07
N TYR A 105 -19.71 12.47 25.90
CA TYR A 105 -19.57 13.69 25.11
C TYR A 105 -20.26 14.90 25.77
N LEU A 106 -21.47 14.76 26.31
CA LEU A 106 -22.13 15.86 27.03
C LEU A 106 -21.33 16.29 28.28
N LYS A 107 -20.70 15.34 28.97
CA LYS A 107 -19.76 15.62 30.06
C LYS A 107 -18.47 16.30 29.58
N ARG A 108 -17.94 15.92 28.41
CA ARG A 108 -16.76 16.59 27.82
C ARG A 108 -17.06 18.02 27.36
N ILE A 109 -18.27 18.29 26.87
CA ILE A 109 -18.73 19.62 26.46
C ILE A 109 -18.87 20.57 27.66
N SER A 110 -19.50 20.09 28.76
CA SER A 110 -19.98 20.95 29.85
C SER A 110 -19.28 20.78 31.21
N GLY A 111 -18.53 19.69 31.39
CA GLY A 111 -18.07 19.21 32.69
C GLY A 111 -19.10 18.35 33.45
N THR A 112 -20.36 18.33 33.01
CA THR A 112 -21.50 17.79 33.77
C THR A 112 -21.85 16.36 33.35
N GLU A 113 -21.83 15.42 34.29
CA GLU A 113 -22.24 14.04 34.04
C GLU A 113 -23.77 13.88 34.19
N LEU A 114 -24.46 13.62 33.08
CA LEU A 114 -25.86 13.18 33.10
C LEU A 114 -25.93 11.75 33.68
N SER A 115 -27.01 11.42 34.39
CA SER A 115 -27.23 10.04 34.85
C SER A 115 -27.80 9.16 33.74
N ILE A 116 -27.34 7.91 33.67
CA ILE A 116 -27.98 6.85 32.88
C ILE A 116 -28.91 6.06 33.82
N VAL A 117 -30.20 5.94 33.47
CA VAL A 117 -31.23 5.31 34.31
C VAL A 117 -32.07 4.29 33.55
N THR A 118 -32.65 3.34 34.28
CA THR A 118 -33.59 2.32 33.75
C THR A 118 -35.06 2.57 34.13
N ASN A 119 -35.36 3.68 34.82
CA ASN A 119 -36.71 4.05 35.23
C ASN A 119 -36.93 5.56 35.05
N ALA A 120 -37.59 5.94 33.95
CA ALA A 120 -37.86 7.34 33.61
C ALA A 120 -38.73 8.08 34.66
N SER A 121 -39.54 7.35 35.43
CA SER A 121 -40.39 7.91 36.50
C SER A 121 -39.61 8.31 37.75
N ALA A 122 -38.33 7.93 37.85
CA ALA A 122 -37.43 8.35 38.93
C ALA A 122 -36.66 9.65 38.63
N VAL A 123 -36.91 10.29 37.48
CA VAL A 123 -36.19 11.49 37.02
C VAL A 123 -37.13 12.68 36.78
N THR A 124 -36.71 13.84 37.27
CA THR A 124 -37.28 15.17 37.00
C THR A 124 -36.46 15.90 35.92
N GLY A 125 -37.12 16.63 35.02
CA GLY A 125 -36.47 17.29 33.88
C GLY A 125 -36.40 16.42 32.62
N THR A 126 -35.60 16.87 31.65
CA THR A 126 -35.53 16.33 30.29
C THR A 126 -35.11 14.86 30.27
N LYS A 127 -35.85 14.01 29.55
CA LYS A 127 -35.53 12.59 29.37
C LYS A 127 -35.02 12.31 27.97
N ILE A 128 -33.78 11.82 27.87
CA ILE A 128 -33.17 11.36 26.62
C ILE A 128 -33.39 9.85 26.52
N PHE A 129 -34.49 9.45 25.90
CA PHE A 129 -34.84 8.05 25.71
C PHE A 129 -34.05 7.43 24.54
N VAL A 130 -33.31 6.36 24.82
CA VAL A 130 -32.49 5.66 23.83
C VAL A 130 -33.19 4.37 23.41
N GLY A 131 -33.51 4.25 22.12
CA GLY A 131 -34.04 3.06 21.48
C GLY A 131 -35.33 2.53 22.13
N SER A 132 -35.26 1.30 22.62
CA SER A 132 -36.34 0.57 23.31
C SER A 132 -36.89 1.25 24.56
N ALA A 133 -36.23 2.29 25.07
CA ALA A 133 -36.74 3.09 26.19
C ALA A 133 -37.77 4.16 25.77
N ALA A 134 -37.84 4.50 24.47
CA ALA A 134 -38.71 5.57 23.98
C ALA A 134 -40.20 5.21 24.11
N PRO A 135 -41.03 6.07 24.73
CA PRO A 135 -42.48 5.88 24.76
C PRO A 135 -43.09 6.23 23.39
N ASP A 136 -43.92 5.34 22.86
CA ASP A 136 -44.61 5.50 21.57
C ASP A 136 -43.67 5.93 20.41
N PRO A 137 -42.63 5.13 20.08
CA PRO A 137 -41.50 5.56 19.25
C PRO A 137 -41.81 5.87 17.78
N ASP A 138 -43.02 5.52 17.31
CA ASP A 138 -43.50 5.62 15.92
C ASP A 138 -42.47 5.20 14.84
N LEU A 139 -42.18 3.90 14.81
CA LEU A 139 -41.35 3.28 13.78
C LEU A 139 -41.98 3.36 12.37
N ASP A 140 -43.30 3.57 12.28
CA ASP A 140 -43.98 3.67 10.99
C ASP A 140 -43.84 5.07 10.38
N GLN A 141 -43.58 6.11 11.18
CA GLN A 141 -43.10 7.41 10.68
C GLN A 141 -41.74 7.29 9.98
N ILE A 142 -40.84 6.43 10.49
CA ILE A 142 -39.56 6.15 9.82
C ILE A 142 -39.80 5.37 8.52
N ARG A 143 -40.63 4.31 8.57
CA ARG A 143 -40.90 3.45 7.39
C ARG A 143 -41.57 4.17 6.21
N GLN A 144 -42.16 5.35 6.43
CA GLN A 144 -42.69 6.20 5.35
C GLN A 144 -41.61 6.75 4.41
N GLY A 145 -40.39 7.01 4.92
CA GLY A 145 -39.26 7.47 4.09
C GLY A 145 -38.34 6.35 3.60
N GLY A 146 -38.28 5.22 4.32
CA GLY A 146 -37.48 4.07 3.91
C GLY A 146 -37.39 2.95 4.96
N THR A 147 -36.97 1.77 4.53
CA THR A 147 -36.86 0.56 5.36
C THR A 147 -35.42 0.12 5.64
N ASP A 148 -34.41 0.92 5.29
CA ASP A 148 -33.01 0.63 5.60
C ASP A 148 -32.81 0.52 7.13
N PRO A 149 -32.18 -0.55 7.67
CA PRO A 149 -32.01 -0.74 9.10
C PRO A 149 -31.28 0.39 9.84
N ASP A 150 -30.52 1.23 9.14
CA ASP A 150 -29.76 2.34 9.71
C ASP A 150 -30.59 3.64 9.80
N SER A 151 -31.80 3.64 9.24
CA SER A 151 -32.76 4.75 9.30
C SER A 151 -33.16 5.07 10.75
N PHE A 152 -33.30 6.36 11.06
CA PHE A 152 -33.54 6.82 12.42
C PHE A 152 -34.45 8.06 12.52
N ARG A 153 -34.93 8.31 13.74
CA ARG A 153 -35.71 9.47 14.17
C ARG A 153 -35.09 10.08 15.44
N LEU A 154 -34.76 11.37 15.37
CA LEU A 154 -34.45 12.26 16.49
C LEU A 154 -35.68 13.15 16.71
N SER A 155 -36.43 12.88 17.78
CA SER A 155 -37.58 13.71 18.19
C SER A 155 -37.23 14.48 19.46
N VAL A 156 -37.53 15.78 19.49
CA VAL A 156 -37.31 16.68 20.64
C VAL A 156 -38.59 17.49 20.84
N SER A 157 -39.27 17.29 21.97
CA SER A 157 -40.54 17.99 22.27
C SER A 157 -40.87 17.96 23.77
N GLY A 158 -41.28 19.10 24.34
CA GLY A 158 -41.69 19.21 25.76
C GLY A 158 -40.52 19.00 26.73
N GLU A 159 -40.54 17.90 27.50
CA GLU A 159 -39.40 17.44 28.33
C GLU A 159 -38.81 16.10 27.81
N SER A 160 -39.03 15.78 26.53
CA SER A 160 -38.73 14.45 25.96
C SER A 160 -37.86 14.55 24.72
N ILE A 161 -36.79 13.77 24.71
CA ILE A 161 -35.96 13.49 23.54
C ILE A 161 -36.02 11.99 23.27
N GLN A 162 -36.30 11.59 22.03
CA GLN A 162 -36.33 10.19 21.62
C GLN A 162 -35.33 9.94 20.50
N LEU A 163 -34.48 8.94 20.69
CA LEU A 163 -33.45 8.49 19.77
C LEU A 163 -33.82 7.09 19.29
N VAL A 164 -34.53 7.01 18.18
CA VAL A 164 -35.23 5.81 17.71
C VAL A 164 -34.67 5.39 16.34
N GLY A 165 -34.55 4.09 16.08
CA GLY A 165 -34.10 3.58 14.79
C GLY A 165 -34.75 2.27 14.40
N LEU A 166 -34.68 1.92 13.12
CA LEU A 166 -35.15 0.61 12.62
C LEU A 166 -34.24 -0.56 13.06
N SER A 167 -33.04 -0.26 13.56
CA SER A 167 -32.15 -1.16 14.29
C SER A 167 -31.41 -0.41 15.40
N GLY A 168 -30.68 -1.15 16.26
CA GLY A 168 -29.79 -0.55 17.26
C GLY A 168 -28.69 0.34 16.65
N ARG A 169 -28.32 0.14 15.37
CA ARG A 169 -27.37 1.03 14.69
C ARG A 169 -28.03 2.34 14.25
N GLY A 170 -29.29 2.32 13.83
CA GLY A 170 -30.09 3.54 13.65
C GLY A 170 -30.24 4.33 14.96
N VAL A 171 -30.45 3.65 16.09
CA VAL A 171 -30.47 4.30 17.42
C VAL A 171 -29.13 4.98 17.74
N LEU A 172 -28.01 4.31 17.46
CA LEU A 172 -26.68 4.90 17.63
C LEU A 172 -26.45 6.10 16.70
N PHE A 173 -26.91 6.04 15.46
CA PHE A 173 -26.81 7.16 14.52
C PHE A 173 -27.74 8.35 14.90
N ALA A 174 -28.87 8.12 15.55
CA ALA A 174 -29.67 9.19 16.17
C ALA A 174 -28.94 9.88 17.34
N ALA A 175 -28.15 9.12 18.12
CA ALA A 175 -27.30 9.71 19.15
C ALA A 175 -26.15 10.54 18.55
N TYR A 176 -25.51 10.05 17.48
CA TYR A 176 -24.47 10.81 16.76
C TYR A 176 -25.04 12.07 16.08
N GLU A 177 -26.25 12.01 15.52
CA GLU A 177 -26.97 13.18 15.01
C GLU A 177 -27.15 14.26 16.08
N LEU A 178 -27.64 13.89 17.27
CA LEU A 178 -27.82 14.82 18.39
C LEU A 178 -26.49 15.47 18.80
N LEU A 179 -25.39 14.70 18.81
CA LEU A 179 -24.05 15.21 19.15
C LEU A 179 -23.49 16.13 18.06
N GLU A 180 -23.70 15.83 16.77
CA GLU A 180 -23.29 16.71 15.67
C GLU A 180 -24.11 18.02 15.63
N GLN A 181 -25.41 17.98 15.96
CA GLN A 181 -26.22 19.18 16.12
C GLN A 181 -25.79 20.05 17.32
N ILE A 182 -25.25 19.44 18.38
CA ILE A 182 -24.64 20.17 19.51
C ILE A 182 -23.23 20.70 19.14
N GLY A 183 -22.66 20.25 18.03
CA GLY A 183 -21.46 20.83 17.39
C GLY A 183 -20.24 19.91 17.30
N ILE A 184 -20.30 18.68 17.81
CA ILE A 184 -19.20 17.69 17.76
C ILE A 184 -18.91 17.27 16.32
N ARG A 185 -17.65 16.93 16.02
CA ARG A 185 -17.21 16.41 14.73
C ARG A 185 -16.14 15.32 14.89
N TRP A 186 -16.16 14.34 14.00
CA TRP A 186 -15.16 13.27 13.92
C TRP A 186 -14.47 13.32 12.55
N PHE A 187 -13.50 14.22 12.42
CA PHE A 187 -12.82 14.53 11.15
C PHE A 187 -11.76 13.50 10.77
N ALA A 188 -11.09 12.92 11.76
CA ALA A 188 -10.14 11.81 11.63
C ALA A 188 -10.23 10.90 12.87
N PRO A 189 -9.51 9.77 12.95
CA PRO A 189 -9.48 8.95 14.15
C PRO A 189 -8.81 9.65 15.36
N GLY A 190 -9.16 9.18 16.55
CA GLY A 190 -8.55 9.61 17.82
C GLY A 190 -8.92 11.03 18.26
N GLU A 191 -8.27 11.46 19.34
CA GLU A 191 -8.52 12.77 19.98
C GLU A 191 -8.14 13.94 19.06
N ILE A 192 -6.99 13.87 18.38
CA ILE A 192 -6.59 14.86 17.37
C ILE A 192 -7.64 15.00 16.25
N GLY A 193 -8.31 13.91 15.89
CA GLY A 193 -9.36 13.86 14.89
C GLY A 193 -10.74 14.31 15.35
N THR A 194 -10.95 14.54 16.65
CA THR A 194 -12.27 14.79 17.25
C THR A 194 -12.39 16.24 17.74
N GLU A 195 -13.38 16.98 17.24
CA GLU A 195 -13.68 18.34 17.70
C GLU A 195 -14.88 18.34 18.65
N ILE A 196 -14.75 19.03 19.79
CA ILE A 196 -15.78 19.11 20.83
C ILE A 196 -15.90 20.55 21.32
N PRO A 197 -17.07 21.20 21.19
CA PRO A 197 -17.28 22.55 21.71
C PRO A 197 -17.29 22.54 23.26
N SER A 198 -16.88 23.64 23.88
CA SER A 198 -16.98 23.82 25.33
C SER A 198 -18.08 24.84 25.68
N MET A 199 -19.10 24.40 26.42
CA MET A 199 -20.22 25.26 26.84
C MET A 199 -20.84 24.76 28.15
N GLN A 200 -21.06 25.68 29.11
CA GLN A 200 -21.66 25.36 30.41
C GLN A 200 -23.19 25.14 30.35
N THR A 201 -23.82 25.53 29.26
CA THR A 201 -25.26 25.36 29.01
C THR A 201 -25.42 24.68 27.66
N ILE A 202 -26.11 23.53 27.63
CA ILE A 202 -26.40 22.76 26.42
C ILE A 202 -27.91 22.80 26.19
N ARG A 203 -28.31 23.42 25.07
CA ARG A 203 -29.70 23.60 24.63
C ARG A 203 -29.90 22.96 23.25
N VAL A 204 -31.05 22.30 23.05
CA VAL A 204 -31.40 21.63 21.79
C VAL A 204 -32.81 22.03 21.33
N LYS A 205 -32.96 22.35 20.04
CA LYS A 205 -34.21 22.88 19.46
C LYS A 205 -35.27 21.78 19.33
N GLU A 206 -36.53 22.11 19.60
CA GLU A 206 -37.66 21.21 19.28
C GLU A 206 -37.66 20.85 17.78
N GLN A 207 -37.78 19.55 17.49
CA GLN A 207 -37.64 18.99 16.15
C GLN A 207 -38.27 17.58 16.04
N ASN A 208 -38.51 17.13 14.82
CA ASN A 208 -38.84 15.72 14.51
C ASN A 208 -38.06 15.29 13.26
N THR A 209 -36.75 15.18 13.41
CA THR A 209 -35.80 14.87 12.35
C THR A 209 -35.82 13.37 12.07
N ILE A 210 -36.06 12.99 10.82
CA ILE A 210 -35.99 11.60 10.34
C ILE A 210 -34.96 11.55 9.22
N GLN A 211 -34.07 10.57 9.27
CA GLN A 211 -33.01 10.40 8.27
C GLN A 211 -32.92 8.95 7.78
N HIS A 212 -32.57 8.84 6.51
CA HIS A 212 -32.29 7.60 5.79
C HIS A 212 -30.94 7.75 5.08
N PRO A 213 -30.12 6.70 5.01
CA PRO A 213 -28.88 6.77 4.24
C PRO A 213 -29.17 6.85 2.74
N GLY A 214 -28.49 7.78 2.05
CA GLY A 214 -28.58 7.90 0.59
C GLY A 214 -27.91 6.75 -0.18
N MET A 215 -26.90 6.12 0.42
CA MET A 215 -26.26 4.89 -0.09
C MET A 215 -26.50 3.73 0.87
N THR A 216 -27.00 2.60 0.37
CA THR A 216 -27.37 1.44 1.19
C THR A 216 -26.13 0.71 1.71
N THR A 217 -25.10 0.60 0.87
CA THR A 217 -23.78 0.08 1.25
C THR A 217 -22.84 1.25 1.49
N ARG A 218 -22.28 1.33 2.70
CA ARG A 218 -21.33 2.39 3.11
C ARG A 218 -20.07 1.74 3.67
N VAL A 219 -19.59 0.75 2.92
CA VAL A 219 -18.43 -0.10 3.21
C VAL A 219 -17.18 0.62 2.72
N VAL A 220 -16.17 0.73 3.59
CA VAL A 220 -14.85 1.25 3.24
C VAL A 220 -13.80 0.22 3.64
N GLY A 221 -13.28 -0.51 2.65
CA GLY A 221 -12.15 -1.43 2.81
C GLY A 221 -10.86 -0.68 3.13
N GLY A 222 -9.94 -1.32 3.87
CA GLY A 222 -8.64 -0.74 4.23
C GLY A 222 -8.66 0.32 5.35
N MET A 223 -9.85 0.71 5.85
CA MET A 223 -9.99 1.46 7.11
C MET A 223 -9.41 0.71 8.32
N GLU A 224 -9.45 -0.62 8.26
CA GLU A 224 -8.68 -1.51 9.11
C GLU A 224 -7.34 -1.76 8.39
N TYR A 225 -6.21 -1.39 9.00
CA TYR A 225 -4.88 -1.40 8.35
C TYR A 225 -4.29 -2.82 8.17
N LEU A 226 -5.15 -3.83 8.02
CA LEU A 226 -4.81 -5.25 7.96
C LEU A 226 -4.04 -5.64 6.68
N PHE A 227 -4.02 -4.76 5.68
CA PHE A 227 -3.20 -4.93 4.46
C PHE A 227 -1.71 -4.61 4.68
N ALA A 228 -1.32 -3.94 5.77
CA ALA A 228 0.07 -3.56 6.00
C ALA A 228 1.00 -4.79 6.05
N GLN A 229 1.95 -4.87 5.10
CA GLN A 229 2.91 -5.98 4.99
C GLN A 229 3.86 -6.08 6.20
N THR A 230 4.00 -4.98 6.95
CA THR A 230 4.82 -4.89 8.15
C THR A 230 3.93 -4.85 9.40
N LYS A 231 4.35 -5.53 10.46
CA LYS A 231 3.63 -5.53 11.74
C LYS A 231 3.75 -4.14 12.40
N MET A 232 2.73 -3.30 12.22
CA MET A 232 2.56 -2.10 13.06
C MET A 232 2.36 -2.55 14.51
N ASP A 233 3.31 -2.20 15.37
CA ASP A 233 3.32 -2.51 16.81
C ASP A 233 3.03 -1.30 17.70
N PHE A 234 2.93 -0.11 17.10
CA PHE A 234 2.76 1.18 17.81
C PHE A 234 1.51 1.96 17.38
N VAL A 235 0.72 1.42 16.44
CA VAL A 235 -0.52 2.01 15.93
C VAL A 235 -1.62 0.96 16.02
N ASP A 236 -2.81 1.35 16.51
CA ASP A 236 -3.98 0.47 16.48
C ASP A 236 -4.45 0.28 15.05
N LYS A 237 -4.44 -0.97 14.59
CA LYS A 237 -4.85 -1.37 13.23
C LYS A 237 -6.34 -1.18 12.98
N PHE A 238 -7.11 -0.89 14.03
CA PHE A 238 -8.55 -0.65 14.01
C PHE A 238 -8.93 0.79 14.33
N GLU A 239 -7.98 1.75 14.44
CA GLU A 239 -8.30 3.15 14.78
C GLU A 239 -9.30 3.81 13.80
N GLY A 240 -9.28 3.40 12.52
CA GLY A 240 -10.23 3.85 11.49
C GLY A 240 -11.66 3.33 11.66
N THR A 241 -11.87 2.25 12.43
CA THR A 241 -13.19 1.60 12.58
C THR A 241 -14.17 2.40 13.45
N PRO A 242 -13.79 2.91 14.65
CA PRO A 242 -14.61 3.87 15.38
C PRO A 242 -14.97 5.10 14.55
N TRP A 243 -14.00 5.72 13.88
CA TRP A 243 -14.24 6.89 13.02
C TRP A 243 -15.27 6.62 11.90
N LEU A 244 -15.23 5.42 11.29
CA LEU A 244 -16.20 5.02 10.28
C LEU A 244 -17.60 4.83 10.88
N GLN A 245 -17.70 4.32 12.11
CA GLN A 245 -18.97 4.20 12.84
C GLN A 245 -19.54 5.58 13.18
N HIS A 246 -18.72 6.49 13.72
CA HIS A 246 -19.09 7.89 14.00
C HIS A 246 -19.61 8.62 12.75
N ASN A 247 -18.97 8.39 11.61
CA ASN A 247 -19.41 8.93 10.31
C ASN A 247 -20.48 8.08 9.59
N ARG A 248 -21.27 7.31 10.35
CA ARG A 248 -22.46 6.54 9.91
C ARG A 248 -22.21 5.50 8.78
N GLY A 249 -20.97 5.04 8.61
CA GLY A 249 -20.61 3.96 7.69
C GLY A 249 -21.15 2.59 8.14
N ASN A 250 -21.19 1.60 7.23
CA ASN A 250 -21.59 0.24 7.56
C ASN A 250 -20.74 -0.82 6.81
N ASN A 251 -20.28 -1.84 7.53
CA ASN A 251 -19.52 -2.97 6.95
C ASN A 251 -20.38 -4.26 6.78
N THR A 252 -21.72 -4.13 6.85
CA THR A 252 -22.66 -5.28 6.89
C THR A 252 -23.04 -5.87 5.54
N ILE A 253 -22.94 -5.12 4.43
CA ILE A 253 -23.28 -5.61 3.09
C ILE A 253 -22.04 -5.46 2.20
N ARG A 254 -21.18 -6.48 2.20
CA ARG A 254 -20.06 -6.54 1.27
C ARG A 254 -20.59 -7.03 -0.09
N LEU A 255 -20.24 -6.31 -1.16
CA LEU A 255 -20.57 -6.66 -2.55
C LEU A 255 -19.31 -7.04 -3.37
N SER A 256 -18.18 -7.20 -2.69
CA SER A 256 -16.84 -7.31 -3.30
C SER A 256 -16.12 -8.55 -2.78
N GLN A 257 -16.03 -9.59 -3.62
CA GLN A 257 -15.33 -10.82 -3.27
C GLN A 257 -14.79 -11.53 -4.51
N HIS A 258 -13.50 -11.91 -4.46
CA HIS A 258 -12.91 -12.85 -5.41
C HIS A 258 -13.17 -14.30 -4.99
N GLY A 259 -13.24 -15.17 -6.00
CA GLY A 259 -13.38 -16.61 -5.85
C GLY A 259 -14.83 -17.10 -5.81
N LEU A 260 -15.00 -18.34 -6.27
CA LEU A 260 -16.28 -19.03 -6.24
C LEU A 260 -16.53 -19.65 -4.86
N LEU A 261 -17.79 -19.98 -4.54
CA LEU A 261 -18.12 -20.62 -3.27
C LEU A 261 -17.48 -22.01 -3.12
N CYS A 262 -17.22 -22.73 -4.21
CA CYS A 262 -16.64 -24.06 -4.20
C CYS A 262 -15.28 -24.11 -3.45
N LYS A 263 -15.13 -25.06 -2.52
CA LYS A 263 -13.94 -25.20 -1.67
C LYS A 263 -12.95 -26.29 -2.10
N ILE A 264 -13.18 -26.93 -3.24
CA ILE A 264 -12.26 -27.91 -3.84
C ILE A 264 -10.96 -27.19 -4.23
N THR A 265 -9.79 -27.75 -3.89
CA THR A 265 -8.50 -27.14 -4.20
C THR A 265 -7.85 -27.72 -5.46
N VAL A 266 -6.93 -26.95 -6.06
CA VAL A 266 -6.07 -27.36 -7.19
C VAL A 266 -5.32 -28.66 -6.90
N LYS A 267 -5.01 -28.94 -5.63
CA LYS A 267 -4.30 -30.14 -5.19
C LYS A 267 -5.17 -31.41 -5.24
N GLU A 268 -6.48 -31.28 -5.08
CA GLU A 268 -7.42 -32.41 -4.99
C GLU A 268 -8.04 -32.76 -6.35
N ARG A 269 -8.39 -31.74 -7.14
CA ARG A 269 -8.98 -31.89 -8.49
C ARG A 269 -8.36 -30.86 -9.46
N PRO A 270 -7.09 -31.00 -9.85
CA PRO A 270 -6.43 -30.09 -10.79
C PRO A 270 -7.11 -30.03 -12.17
N ASP A 271 -7.95 -31.02 -12.50
CA ASP A 271 -8.75 -31.13 -13.71
C ASP A 271 -10.02 -30.25 -13.72
N LEU A 272 -10.40 -29.68 -12.57
CA LEU A 272 -11.49 -28.69 -12.43
C LEU A 272 -10.99 -27.23 -12.52
N PHE A 273 -9.71 -27.02 -12.84
CA PHE A 273 -9.09 -25.71 -12.98
C PHE A 273 -8.65 -25.46 -14.42
N VAL A 274 -8.67 -24.20 -14.84
CA VAL A 274 -8.25 -23.76 -16.18
C VAL A 274 -6.79 -24.15 -16.41
N GLN A 275 -6.50 -24.76 -17.55
CA GLN A 275 -5.18 -25.24 -17.92
C GLN A 275 -4.44 -24.23 -18.82
N VAL A 276 -3.35 -23.65 -18.32
CA VAL A 276 -2.47 -22.76 -19.10
C VAL A 276 -1.13 -23.46 -19.32
N ASN A 277 -0.69 -23.60 -20.57
CA ASN A 277 0.55 -24.28 -20.97
C ASN A 277 0.72 -25.70 -20.37
N GLY A 278 -0.39 -26.43 -20.17
CA GLY A 278 -0.40 -27.77 -19.60
C GLY A 278 -0.21 -27.84 -18.08
N LYS A 279 -0.56 -26.76 -17.36
CA LYS A 279 -0.62 -26.72 -15.89
C LYS A 279 -1.96 -26.13 -15.43
N PRO A 280 -2.52 -26.57 -14.30
CA PRO A 280 -3.65 -25.89 -13.67
C PRO A 280 -3.22 -24.51 -13.15
N THR A 281 -4.14 -23.57 -13.23
CA THR A 281 -4.06 -22.22 -12.65
C THR A 281 -4.81 -22.19 -11.30
N SER A 282 -4.94 -21.00 -10.70
CA SER A 282 -5.86 -20.76 -9.58
C SER A 282 -7.33 -20.68 -10.01
N GLN A 283 -7.63 -20.55 -11.30
CA GLN A 283 -8.98 -20.27 -11.81
C GLN A 283 -9.79 -21.55 -12.03
N PHE A 284 -10.98 -21.65 -11.45
CA PHE A 284 -11.90 -22.75 -11.73
C PHE A 284 -12.34 -22.74 -13.21
N ASP A 285 -12.36 -23.92 -13.82
CA ASP A 285 -12.95 -24.10 -15.14
C ASP A 285 -14.48 -24.25 -15.02
N VAL A 286 -15.17 -23.10 -15.12
CA VAL A 286 -16.62 -23.01 -15.01
C VAL A 286 -17.41 -23.75 -16.09
N THR A 287 -16.77 -24.30 -17.14
CA THR A 287 -17.46 -25.19 -18.08
C THR A 287 -17.66 -26.61 -17.51
N LYS A 288 -17.07 -26.94 -16.35
CA LYS A 288 -17.15 -28.27 -15.74
C LYS A 288 -18.43 -28.41 -14.89
N PRO A 289 -19.28 -29.43 -15.13
CA PRO A 289 -20.51 -29.61 -14.37
C PRO A 289 -20.26 -29.87 -12.88
N GLU A 290 -19.11 -30.43 -12.49
CA GLU A 290 -18.75 -30.59 -11.07
C GLU A 290 -18.45 -29.25 -10.37
N VAL A 291 -17.93 -28.24 -11.09
CA VAL A 291 -17.72 -26.88 -10.54
C VAL A 291 -19.07 -26.22 -10.28
N LEU A 292 -20.00 -26.30 -11.24
CA LEU A 292 -21.38 -25.82 -11.06
C LEU A 292 -22.07 -26.51 -9.87
N THR A 293 -22.00 -27.85 -9.82
CA THR A 293 -22.57 -28.64 -8.71
C THR A 293 -21.99 -28.23 -7.36
N CYS A 294 -20.67 -28.02 -7.29
CA CYS A 294 -19.98 -27.59 -6.07
C CYS A 294 -20.41 -26.18 -5.63
N VAL A 295 -20.53 -25.24 -6.56
CA VAL A 295 -20.96 -23.86 -6.27
C VAL A 295 -22.42 -23.81 -5.81
N VAL A 296 -23.34 -24.53 -6.48
CA VAL A 296 -24.76 -24.58 -6.11
C VAL A 296 -24.96 -25.21 -4.72
N ASN A 297 -24.24 -26.27 -4.38
CA ASN A 297 -24.34 -26.89 -3.06
C ASN A 297 -23.87 -25.95 -1.92
N GLU A 298 -22.75 -25.25 -2.10
CA GLU A 298 -22.28 -24.27 -1.11
C GLU A 298 -23.13 -22.98 -1.11
N ALA A 299 -23.78 -22.62 -2.24
CA ALA A 299 -24.75 -21.53 -2.32
C ALA A 299 -26.01 -21.80 -1.50
N LEU A 300 -26.64 -22.97 -1.68
CA LEU A 300 -27.85 -23.37 -0.92
C LEU A 300 -27.57 -23.42 0.60
N LYS A 301 -26.42 -23.96 0.98
CA LYS A 301 -25.92 -24.02 2.36
C LYS A 301 -25.61 -22.63 2.95
N TYR A 302 -25.08 -21.71 2.15
CA TYR A 302 -24.91 -20.30 2.55
C TYR A 302 -26.26 -19.64 2.82
N LEU A 303 -27.25 -19.84 1.95
CA LEU A 303 -28.58 -19.24 2.10
C LEU A 303 -29.41 -19.86 3.25
N GLU A 304 -29.27 -21.16 3.53
CA GLU A 304 -29.84 -21.80 4.73
C GLU A 304 -29.34 -21.11 6.02
N GLN A 305 -28.07 -20.68 6.03
CA GLN A 305 -27.45 -19.96 7.15
C GLN A 305 -27.73 -18.45 7.13
N ASN A 306 -28.14 -17.90 5.98
CA ASN A 306 -28.33 -16.46 5.76
C ASN A 306 -29.66 -16.20 4.99
N PRO A 307 -30.84 -16.55 5.55
CA PRO A 307 -32.12 -16.54 4.83
C PRO A 307 -32.60 -15.13 4.40
N ASN A 308 -31.96 -14.07 4.89
CA ASN A 308 -32.24 -12.67 4.55
C ASN A 308 -31.21 -12.08 3.53
N ALA A 309 -30.32 -12.90 2.94
CA ALA A 309 -29.29 -12.42 2.03
C ALA A 309 -29.88 -12.04 0.65
N LYS A 310 -29.84 -10.75 0.29
CA LYS A 310 -30.27 -10.26 -1.04
C LYS A 310 -29.38 -10.77 -2.18
N TYR A 311 -28.07 -10.92 -1.94
CA TYR A 311 -27.10 -11.39 -2.92
C TYR A 311 -26.17 -12.45 -2.32
N ILE A 312 -25.77 -13.39 -3.16
CA ILE A 312 -24.59 -14.22 -2.94
C ILE A 312 -23.39 -13.52 -3.59
N ASN A 313 -22.29 -13.37 -2.85
CA ASN A 313 -21.04 -12.86 -3.41
C ASN A 313 -20.20 -14.02 -3.98
N MET A 314 -19.86 -13.95 -5.26
CA MET A 314 -18.88 -14.86 -5.87
C MET A 314 -18.29 -14.26 -7.16
N GLY A 315 -17.08 -14.66 -7.51
CA GLY A 315 -16.44 -14.26 -8.76
C GLY A 315 -15.36 -15.23 -9.20
N PRO A 316 -14.61 -14.93 -10.26
CA PRO A 316 -13.32 -15.56 -10.52
C PRO A 316 -12.35 -15.23 -9.37
N ASN A 317 -11.27 -16.02 -9.21
CA ASN A 317 -10.18 -15.61 -8.32
C ASN A 317 -9.46 -14.38 -8.90
N ASP A 318 -8.68 -13.68 -8.09
CA ASP A 318 -7.85 -12.57 -8.57
C ASP A 318 -6.72 -13.05 -9.52
N GLY A 319 -6.19 -12.13 -10.33
CA GLY A 319 -5.25 -12.38 -11.44
C GLY A 319 -5.93 -12.72 -12.78
N ASP A 320 -5.13 -12.80 -13.86
CA ASP A 320 -5.64 -12.85 -15.25
C ASP A 320 -5.51 -14.22 -15.97
N ASP A 321 -5.19 -15.30 -15.22
CA ASP A 321 -4.88 -16.65 -15.72
C ASP A 321 -6.10 -17.45 -16.29
N PHE A 322 -7.00 -16.78 -17.01
CA PHE A 322 -8.29 -17.32 -17.45
C PHE A 322 -8.25 -18.23 -18.70
N GLY A 323 -7.10 -18.35 -19.36
CA GLY A 323 -6.96 -19.13 -20.59
C GLY A 323 -7.97 -18.73 -21.67
N THR A 324 -8.54 -19.73 -22.35
CA THR A 324 -9.56 -19.57 -23.41
C THR A 324 -10.58 -20.72 -23.35
N SER A 325 -11.84 -20.42 -23.63
CA SER A 325 -12.97 -21.37 -23.65
C SER A 325 -13.83 -21.18 -24.90
N ASP A 326 -14.56 -22.21 -25.33
CA ASP A 326 -15.64 -22.11 -26.32
C ASP A 326 -16.86 -21.34 -25.78
N TRP A 327 -16.94 -21.11 -24.47
CA TRP A 327 -17.89 -20.22 -23.83
C TRP A 327 -17.46 -18.74 -23.87
N ASP A 328 -16.24 -18.41 -24.29
CA ASP A 328 -15.83 -17.01 -24.50
C ASP A 328 -16.55 -16.43 -25.73
N ALA A 329 -16.76 -15.12 -25.75
CA ALA A 329 -17.25 -14.42 -26.94
C ALA A 329 -16.09 -13.91 -27.80
N VAL A 330 -16.39 -13.52 -29.04
CA VAL A 330 -15.46 -12.76 -29.89
C VAL A 330 -15.65 -11.26 -29.63
N ASP A 331 -15.40 -10.88 -28.38
CA ASP A 331 -15.33 -9.49 -27.92
C ASP A 331 -13.87 -9.21 -27.50
N TYR A 332 -13.19 -8.31 -28.21
CA TYR A 332 -11.80 -7.96 -27.94
C TYR A 332 -11.75 -6.68 -27.10
N ASP A 333 -11.20 -6.77 -25.90
CA ASP A 333 -10.96 -5.61 -25.04
C ASP A 333 -9.64 -4.93 -25.47
N PRO A 334 -9.68 -3.68 -25.99
CA PRO A 334 -8.48 -2.99 -26.43
C PRO A 334 -7.60 -2.48 -25.28
N LEU A 335 -8.13 -2.35 -24.06
CA LEU A 335 -7.36 -1.94 -22.88
C LEU A 335 -6.57 -3.15 -22.33
N MET A 336 -7.23 -4.30 -22.24
CA MET A 336 -6.63 -5.57 -21.79
C MET A 336 -5.86 -6.30 -22.90
N GLY A 337 -5.86 -5.79 -24.14
CA GLY A 337 -5.17 -6.37 -25.30
C GLY A 337 -5.60 -7.79 -25.69
N SER A 338 -6.77 -8.24 -25.23
CA SER A 338 -7.19 -9.65 -25.22
C SER A 338 -8.72 -9.80 -25.23
N ASN A 339 -9.22 -11.01 -25.52
CA ASN A 339 -10.67 -11.23 -25.50
C ASN A 339 -11.25 -11.12 -24.08
N SER A 340 -12.40 -10.44 -23.99
CA SER A 340 -13.30 -10.47 -22.85
C SER A 340 -13.79 -11.89 -22.57
N ILE A 341 -13.99 -12.21 -21.30
CA ILE A 341 -14.51 -13.50 -20.82
C ILE A 341 -15.84 -13.35 -20.07
N THR A 342 -16.45 -12.16 -20.07
CA THR A 342 -17.69 -11.90 -19.30
C THR A 342 -18.80 -12.89 -19.63
N ASP A 343 -19.03 -13.17 -20.92
CA ASP A 343 -20.02 -14.15 -21.38
C ASP A 343 -19.85 -15.53 -20.71
N ARG A 344 -18.61 -16.00 -20.51
CA ARG A 344 -18.32 -17.28 -19.83
C ARG A 344 -18.89 -17.29 -18.40
N TYR A 345 -18.71 -16.20 -17.67
CA TYR A 345 -19.13 -16.10 -16.27
C TYR A 345 -20.60 -15.70 -16.11
N VAL A 346 -21.15 -14.82 -16.95
CA VAL A 346 -22.59 -14.51 -16.97
C VAL A 346 -23.42 -15.76 -17.24
N LYS A 347 -23.02 -16.58 -18.22
CA LYS A 347 -23.63 -17.89 -18.47
C LYS A 347 -23.55 -18.81 -17.26
N PHE A 348 -22.40 -18.89 -16.60
CA PHE A 348 -22.23 -19.71 -15.39
C PHE A 348 -23.14 -19.21 -14.24
N PHE A 349 -23.20 -17.90 -13.99
CA PHE A 349 -24.04 -17.34 -12.92
C PHE A 349 -25.54 -17.50 -13.21
N ASN A 350 -25.97 -17.41 -14.47
CA ASN A 350 -27.34 -17.78 -14.87
C ASN A 350 -27.65 -19.24 -14.48
N MET A 351 -26.77 -20.19 -14.80
CA MET A 351 -26.94 -21.62 -14.46
C MET A 351 -26.88 -21.91 -12.94
N VAL A 352 -26.28 -21.02 -12.14
CA VAL A 352 -26.35 -21.07 -10.66
C VAL A 352 -27.70 -20.55 -10.17
N LEU A 353 -28.15 -19.39 -10.69
CA LEU A 353 -29.45 -18.79 -10.35
C LEU A 353 -30.62 -19.74 -10.66
N GLU A 354 -30.62 -20.36 -11.84
CA GLU A 354 -31.62 -21.36 -12.27
C GLU A 354 -31.81 -22.53 -11.28
N GLN A 355 -30.76 -22.89 -10.52
CA GLN A 355 -30.81 -24.00 -9.56
C GLN A 355 -31.16 -23.57 -8.13
N ILE A 356 -30.93 -22.31 -7.74
CA ILE A 356 -31.32 -21.81 -6.42
C ILE A 356 -32.71 -21.17 -6.40
N GLU A 357 -33.17 -20.62 -7.53
CA GLU A 357 -34.45 -19.92 -7.69
C GLU A 357 -35.70 -20.70 -7.21
N PRO A 358 -35.80 -22.05 -7.36
CA PRO A 358 -36.93 -22.81 -6.82
C PRO A 358 -37.06 -22.82 -5.28
N GLN A 359 -36.03 -22.40 -4.56
CA GLN A 359 -36.02 -22.26 -3.09
C GLN A 359 -35.82 -20.80 -2.64
N TYR A 360 -35.09 -20.01 -3.43
CA TYR A 360 -34.65 -18.65 -3.12
C TYR A 360 -34.91 -17.71 -4.32
N PRO A 361 -36.18 -17.40 -4.63
CA PRO A 361 -36.55 -16.68 -5.86
C PRO A 361 -36.08 -15.22 -5.87
N ASP A 362 -35.99 -14.56 -4.72
CA ASP A 362 -35.64 -13.14 -4.60
C ASP A 362 -34.11 -12.90 -4.45
N VAL A 363 -33.30 -13.96 -4.49
CA VAL A 363 -31.84 -13.89 -4.29
C VAL A 363 -31.09 -13.72 -5.61
N GLY A 364 -30.15 -12.78 -5.63
CA GLY A 364 -29.24 -12.53 -6.75
C GLY A 364 -27.80 -12.98 -6.53
N ILE A 365 -26.94 -12.68 -7.51
CA ILE A 365 -25.48 -12.87 -7.41
C ILE A 365 -24.80 -11.52 -7.65
N ALA A 366 -23.99 -11.07 -6.69
CA ALA A 366 -23.08 -9.95 -6.85
C ALA A 366 -21.68 -10.47 -7.21
N PHE A 367 -21.07 -9.89 -8.24
CA PHE A 367 -19.74 -10.27 -8.73
C PHE A 367 -18.97 -9.04 -9.19
N LEU A 368 -17.65 -9.04 -8.98
CA LEU A 368 -16.78 -8.00 -9.50
C LEU A 368 -16.75 -8.06 -11.03
N ALA A 369 -16.98 -6.94 -11.70
CA ALA A 369 -16.73 -6.77 -13.13
C ALA A 369 -15.34 -6.12 -13.26
N TYR A 370 -14.32 -6.94 -13.47
CA TYR A 370 -12.91 -6.64 -13.19
C TYR A 370 -12.02 -7.24 -14.30
N VAL A 371 -10.88 -6.60 -14.60
CA VAL A 371 -9.94 -6.98 -15.69
C VAL A 371 -10.65 -7.46 -16.97
N ARG A 372 -10.32 -8.64 -17.51
CA ARG A 372 -10.94 -9.24 -18.72
C ARG A 372 -12.43 -9.62 -18.59
N TYR A 373 -13.07 -9.40 -17.45
CA TYR A 373 -14.52 -9.60 -17.24
C TYR A 373 -15.24 -8.33 -16.75
N MET A 374 -14.67 -7.15 -17.06
CA MET A 374 -15.25 -5.84 -16.76
C MET A 374 -16.34 -5.39 -17.76
N ARG A 375 -16.18 -5.75 -19.04
CA ARG A 375 -17.10 -5.39 -20.14
C ARG A 375 -18.43 -6.12 -20.02
N ALA A 376 -19.53 -5.52 -20.48
CA ALA A 376 -20.82 -6.20 -20.58
C ALA A 376 -20.76 -7.38 -21.59
N PRO A 377 -21.50 -8.49 -21.39
CA PRO A 377 -21.50 -9.64 -22.30
C PRO A 377 -22.12 -9.27 -23.65
N VAL A 378 -21.64 -9.90 -24.73
CA VAL A 378 -22.09 -9.60 -26.10
C VAL A 378 -22.92 -10.72 -26.75
N ARG A 379 -23.00 -11.89 -26.12
CA ARG A 379 -23.72 -13.09 -26.60
C ARG A 379 -24.73 -13.59 -25.57
N GLU A 380 -24.35 -13.60 -24.29
CA GLU A 380 -25.15 -14.14 -23.19
C GLU A 380 -25.99 -13.04 -22.54
N ILE A 381 -27.30 -13.27 -22.40
CA ILE A 381 -28.19 -12.32 -21.73
C ILE A 381 -28.08 -12.55 -20.21
N PRO A 382 -27.69 -11.54 -19.40
CA PRO A 382 -27.63 -11.70 -17.95
C PRO A 382 -29.04 -11.85 -17.35
N ASN A 383 -29.17 -12.70 -16.33
CA ASN A 383 -30.36 -12.72 -15.50
C ASN A 383 -30.48 -11.37 -14.74
N PRO A 384 -31.66 -10.71 -14.68
CA PRO A 384 -31.83 -9.43 -13.97
C PRO A 384 -31.41 -9.41 -12.50
N LYS A 385 -31.27 -10.58 -11.86
CA LYS A 385 -30.77 -10.71 -10.47
C LYS A 385 -29.23 -10.77 -10.36
N LEU A 386 -28.50 -10.60 -11.47
CA LEU A 386 -27.05 -10.35 -11.43
C LEU A 386 -26.78 -8.88 -11.09
N LEU A 387 -25.82 -8.64 -10.20
CA LEU A 387 -25.30 -7.32 -9.88
C LEU A 387 -23.80 -7.26 -10.25
N PRO A 388 -23.44 -6.84 -11.47
CA PRO A 388 -22.08 -6.46 -11.81
C PRO A 388 -21.61 -5.29 -10.93
N VAL A 389 -20.46 -5.48 -10.27
CA VAL A 389 -19.79 -4.50 -9.42
C VAL A 389 -18.54 -4.03 -10.14
N ILE A 390 -18.63 -2.93 -10.89
CA ILE A 390 -17.53 -2.45 -11.77
C ILE A 390 -16.32 -2.06 -10.91
N ALA A 391 -15.19 -2.72 -11.13
CA ALA A 391 -13.95 -2.55 -10.38
C ALA A 391 -12.80 -2.17 -11.34
N PRO A 392 -12.60 -0.86 -11.62
CA PRO A 392 -11.90 -0.37 -12.80
C PRO A 392 -10.38 -0.27 -12.57
N ILE A 393 -9.71 -1.36 -12.20
CA ILE A 393 -8.26 -1.35 -11.92
C ILE A 393 -7.40 -1.07 -13.17
N SER A 394 -7.91 -1.34 -14.37
CA SER A 394 -7.21 -1.22 -15.66
C SER A 394 -7.23 0.19 -16.28
N VAL A 395 -7.76 1.20 -15.57
CA VAL A 395 -7.76 2.61 -15.97
C VAL A 395 -7.27 3.52 -14.83
N GLU A 396 -6.94 4.77 -15.15
CA GLU A 396 -6.46 5.79 -14.21
C GLU A 396 -7.38 6.01 -12.99
N ARG A 397 -6.83 6.59 -11.91
CA ARG A 397 -7.51 6.84 -10.62
C ARG A 397 -7.52 8.31 -10.16
N ILE A 398 -7.05 9.21 -11.03
CA ILE A 398 -6.82 10.63 -10.73
C ILE A 398 -8.10 11.45 -10.93
N HIS A 399 -8.66 11.45 -12.14
CA HIS A 399 -9.77 12.35 -12.48
C HIS A 399 -11.13 11.79 -12.07
N SER A 400 -12.17 12.60 -12.14
CA SER A 400 -13.55 12.11 -12.00
C SER A 400 -14.07 11.49 -13.29
N MET A 401 -15.26 10.88 -13.23
CA MET A 401 -16.02 10.54 -14.43
C MET A 401 -16.63 11.75 -15.15
N GLU A 402 -16.69 12.94 -14.53
CA GLU A 402 -17.19 14.18 -15.14
C GLU A 402 -16.08 15.08 -15.72
N ASN A 403 -14.81 14.66 -15.66
CA ASN A 403 -13.69 15.37 -16.29
C ASN A 403 -13.51 14.93 -17.75
N ASP A 404 -13.89 15.80 -18.69
CA ASP A 404 -13.89 15.52 -20.13
C ASP A 404 -12.51 15.25 -20.75
N MET A 405 -11.39 15.58 -20.08
CA MET A 405 -10.05 15.20 -20.56
C MET A 405 -9.82 13.69 -20.41
N SER A 406 -10.35 13.10 -19.34
CA SER A 406 -10.19 11.68 -19.05
C SER A 406 -11.19 10.82 -19.84
N TRP A 407 -10.82 10.54 -21.09
CA TRP A 407 -11.56 9.61 -21.95
C TRP A 407 -11.63 8.19 -21.35
N GLU A 408 -10.64 7.77 -20.53
CA GLU A 408 -10.69 6.50 -19.78
C GLU A 408 -11.86 6.47 -18.78
N ARG A 409 -12.11 7.59 -18.08
CA ARG A 409 -13.26 7.70 -17.16
C ARG A 409 -14.57 7.89 -17.91
N THR A 410 -14.55 8.50 -19.08
CA THR A 410 -15.68 8.50 -20.02
C THR A 410 -16.01 7.07 -20.51
N TYR A 411 -15.01 6.19 -20.70
CA TYR A 411 -15.25 4.77 -21.00
C TYR A 411 -15.95 4.04 -19.84
N LEU A 412 -15.66 4.37 -18.56
CA LEU A 412 -16.38 3.81 -17.41
C LEU A 412 -17.88 4.20 -17.40
N LYS A 413 -18.22 5.44 -17.73
CA LYS A 413 -19.62 5.86 -17.96
C LYS A 413 -20.29 4.99 -19.05
N GLY A 414 -19.55 4.68 -20.12
CA GLY A 414 -19.96 3.76 -21.17
C GLY A 414 -20.28 2.36 -20.64
N LEU A 415 -19.38 1.77 -19.86
CA LEU A 415 -19.57 0.45 -19.25
C LEU A 415 -20.81 0.37 -18.33
N ILE A 416 -21.03 1.39 -17.49
CA ILE A 416 -22.24 1.50 -16.66
C ILE A 416 -23.50 1.48 -17.54
N SER A 417 -23.49 2.26 -18.63
CA SER A 417 -24.60 2.32 -19.58
C SER A 417 -24.82 0.98 -20.32
N ASP A 418 -23.75 0.29 -20.72
CA ASP A 418 -23.82 -0.96 -21.47
C ASP A 418 -24.33 -2.13 -20.64
N TRP A 419 -23.93 -2.23 -19.36
CA TRP A 419 -24.51 -3.21 -18.44
C TRP A 419 -26.02 -2.96 -18.22
N LYS A 420 -26.44 -1.71 -17.97
CA LYS A 420 -27.86 -1.37 -17.76
C LYS A 420 -28.75 -1.66 -18.96
N LYS A 421 -28.25 -1.51 -20.19
CA LYS A 421 -29.00 -1.86 -21.42
C LYS A 421 -29.42 -3.33 -21.48
N LEU A 422 -28.76 -4.20 -20.73
CA LEU A 422 -29.07 -5.63 -20.64
C LEU A 422 -30.09 -5.96 -19.53
N GLY A 423 -30.59 -4.97 -18.78
CA GLY A 423 -31.66 -5.17 -17.79
C GLY A 423 -31.20 -5.62 -16.40
N VAL A 424 -29.95 -5.32 -16.02
CA VAL A 424 -29.41 -5.53 -14.66
C VAL A 424 -29.19 -4.20 -13.93
N ASP A 425 -29.30 -4.23 -12.61
CA ASP A 425 -28.74 -3.18 -11.74
C ASP A 425 -27.20 -3.16 -11.87
N VAL A 426 -26.58 -2.02 -11.57
CA VAL A 426 -25.11 -1.88 -11.58
C VAL A 426 -24.63 -1.29 -10.25
N SER A 427 -23.55 -1.84 -9.73
CA SER A 427 -22.82 -1.38 -8.54
C SER A 427 -21.40 -0.99 -8.95
N PHE A 428 -20.69 -0.26 -8.08
CA PHE A 428 -19.35 0.24 -8.38
C PHE A 428 -18.40 0.06 -7.19
N TYR A 429 -17.16 -0.34 -7.49
CA TYR A 429 -16.05 -0.46 -6.56
C TYR A 429 -15.02 0.63 -6.88
N THR A 430 -14.82 1.58 -5.97
CA THR A 430 -13.96 2.75 -6.21
C THR A 430 -12.75 2.78 -5.29
N TYR A 431 -11.58 3.06 -5.88
CA TYR A 431 -10.33 3.22 -5.16
C TYR A 431 -10.18 4.69 -4.71
N MET A 432 -10.18 4.91 -3.40
CA MET A 432 -9.94 6.19 -2.71
C MET A 432 -8.44 6.43 -2.48
N TYR A 433 -7.62 6.07 -3.49
CA TYR A 433 -6.17 6.23 -3.56
C TYR A 433 -5.71 5.95 -4.99
N ASN A 434 -4.50 6.38 -5.35
CA ASN A 434 -3.86 5.92 -6.57
C ASN A 434 -3.04 4.64 -6.30
N LEU A 435 -3.14 3.65 -7.19
CA LEU A 435 -2.42 2.39 -7.06
C LEU A 435 -0.91 2.62 -7.18
N ALA A 436 -0.10 1.87 -6.42
CA ALA A 436 1.37 1.98 -6.38
C ALA A 436 1.93 3.37 -5.99
N ASP A 437 1.10 4.22 -5.37
CA ASP A 437 1.49 5.51 -4.80
C ASP A 437 2.13 5.33 -3.40
N PRO A 438 3.38 5.77 -3.16
CA PRO A 438 4.05 5.62 -1.88
C PRO A 438 3.58 6.59 -0.78
N GLY A 439 2.54 7.40 -1.02
CA GLY A 439 2.00 8.38 -0.07
C GLY A 439 2.25 9.83 -0.48
N MET A 440 2.24 10.11 -1.79
CA MET A 440 2.44 11.44 -2.34
C MET A 440 1.34 12.42 -1.89
N PRO A 441 1.60 13.74 -1.96
CA PRO A 441 0.55 14.77 -1.90
C PRO A 441 -0.52 14.52 -2.97
N PHE A 442 -1.64 13.92 -2.57
CA PHE A 442 -2.75 13.57 -3.45
C PHE A 442 -4.05 13.56 -2.65
N SER A 443 -5.06 14.27 -3.15
CA SER A 443 -6.41 14.27 -2.60
C SER A 443 -7.43 14.11 -3.74
N MET A 444 -8.68 13.83 -3.39
CA MET A 444 -9.73 13.41 -4.33
C MET A 444 -11.07 14.09 -4.03
N ILE A 445 -11.06 15.35 -3.60
CA ILE A 445 -12.26 16.12 -3.19
C ILE A 445 -13.20 16.32 -4.39
N ASN A 446 -12.70 16.88 -5.51
CA ASN A 446 -13.45 17.02 -6.78
C ASN A 446 -14.00 15.65 -7.22
N ARG A 447 -13.11 14.65 -7.29
CA ARG A 447 -13.44 13.29 -7.73
C ARG A 447 -14.55 12.66 -6.91
N THR A 448 -14.51 12.79 -5.58
CA THR A 448 -15.52 12.25 -4.65
C THR A 448 -16.90 12.89 -4.88
N VAL A 449 -16.94 14.21 -4.99
CA VAL A 449 -18.18 14.97 -5.19
C VAL A 449 -18.82 14.64 -6.53
N GLU A 450 -18.02 14.59 -7.60
CA GLU A 450 -18.49 14.37 -8.96
C GLU A 450 -18.91 12.92 -9.20
N GLU A 451 -18.15 11.93 -8.72
CA GLU A 451 -18.52 10.51 -8.87
C GLU A 451 -19.77 10.14 -8.06
N ILE A 452 -19.93 10.63 -6.81
CA ILE A 452 -21.16 10.33 -6.03
C ILE A 452 -22.39 11.00 -6.65
N LYS A 453 -22.27 12.23 -7.16
CA LYS A 453 -23.34 12.88 -7.93
C LYS A 453 -23.67 12.10 -9.22
N HIS A 454 -22.66 11.59 -9.92
CA HIS A 454 -22.84 10.73 -11.09
C HIS A 454 -23.61 9.44 -10.75
N PHE A 455 -23.12 8.65 -9.79
CA PHE A 455 -23.75 7.39 -9.40
C PHE A 455 -25.21 7.57 -9.00
N ARG A 456 -25.53 8.64 -8.26
CA ARG A 456 -26.89 8.94 -7.81
C ARG A 456 -27.82 9.38 -8.95
N LYS A 457 -27.35 10.22 -9.89
CA LYS A 457 -28.06 10.54 -11.15
C LYS A 457 -28.36 9.27 -11.95
N GLU A 458 -27.43 8.32 -11.91
CA GLU A 458 -27.51 7.00 -12.53
C GLU A 458 -28.34 5.97 -11.71
N GLY A 459 -28.93 6.35 -10.57
CA GLY A 459 -29.74 5.48 -9.71
C GLY A 459 -28.95 4.42 -8.93
N MET A 460 -27.62 4.49 -8.93
CA MET A 460 -26.73 3.54 -8.27
C MET A 460 -26.56 3.92 -6.81
N ASN A 461 -27.20 3.17 -5.90
CA ASN A 461 -27.15 3.37 -4.44
C ASN A 461 -26.37 2.28 -3.68
N GLN A 462 -25.69 1.40 -4.41
CA GLN A 462 -24.84 0.32 -3.91
C GLN A 462 -23.41 0.58 -4.39
N LEU A 463 -22.61 1.16 -3.51
CA LEU A 463 -21.20 1.53 -3.75
C LEU A 463 -20.29 0.82 -2.73
N VAL A 464 -19.09 0.46 -3.17
CA VAL A 464 -18.03 -0.06 -2.31
C VAL A 464 -16.78 0.80 -2.49
N PHE A 465 -16.15 1.18 -1.39
CA PHE A 465 -14.94 2.01 -1.39
C PHE A 465 -13.77 1.17 -0.87
N GLU A 466 -12.59 1.32 -1.45
CA GLU A 466 -11.32 0.84 -0.90
C GLU A 466 -10.40 2.03 -0.64
N ALA A 467 -9.84 2.13 0.56
CA ALA A 467 -8.96 3.21 0.99
C ALA A 467 -7.62 2.66 1.49
N LEU A 468 -6.57 3.48 1.41
CA LEU A 468 -5.30 3.28 2.10
C LEU A 468 -5.05 4.52 2.98
N PRO A 469 -5.77 4.65 4.13
CA PRO A 469 -6.03 5.94 4.77
C PRO A 469 -4.75 6.67 5.16
N SER A 470 -4.42 7.70 4.38
CA SER A 470 -3.25 8.54 4.57
C SER A 470 -3.72 9.92 5.04
N TRP A 471 -3.99 10.01 6.35
CA TRP A 471 -4.89 11.01 6.93
C TRP A 471 -4.45 12.46 6.72
N ALA A 472 -3.17 12.70 6.45
CA ALA A 472 -2.66 14.02 6.11
C ALA A 472 -3.28 14.63 4.83
N TYR A 473 -3.38 13.88 3.73
CA TYR A 473 -3.92 14.37 2.45
C TYR A 473 -5.26 13.74 2.04
N GLN A 474 -5.57 12.53 2.51
CA GLN A 474 -6.85 11.89 2.20
C GLN A 474 -7.96 12.30 3.18
N GLY A 475 -7.63 12.82 4.38
CA GLY A 475 -8.57 13.13 5.45
C GLY A 475 -9.83 13.90 5.01
N PRO A 476 -9.72 15.06 4.34
CA PRO A 476 -10.88 15.81 3.86
C PRO A 476 -11.74 15.02 2.86
N SER A 477 -11.10 14.28 1.94
CA SER A 477 -11.80 13.47 0.94
C SER A 477 -12.51 12.26 1.55
N LEU A 478 -11.92 11.60 2.54
CA LEU A 478 -12.53 10.47 3.27
C LEU A 478 -13.70 10.94 4.15
N TYR A 479 -13.56 12.08 4.82
CA TYR A 479 -14.65 12.71 5.56
C TYR A 479 -15.81 13.07 4.64
N LEU A 480 -15.55 13.81 3.55
CA LEU A 480 -16.58 14.20 2.59
C LEU A 480 -17.24 13.00 1.90
N MET A 481 -16.47 11.97 1.54
CA MET A 481 -16.98 10.67 1.06
C MET A 481 -17.95 10.05 2.06
N SER A 482 -17.60 9.98 3.36
CA SER A 482 -18.49 9.42 4.39
C SER A 482 -19.79 10.22 4.52
N LYS A 483 -19.72 11.56 4.50
CA LYS A 483 -20.89 12.42 4.63
C LYS A 483 -21.79 12.33 3.39
N LEU A 484 -21.23 12.33 2.18
CA LEU A 484 -21.99 12.18 0.92
C LEU A 484 -22.64 10.79 0.78
N ASN A 485 -22.02 9.73 1.30
CA ASN A 485 -22.64 8.40 1.37
C ASN A 485 -23.86 8.37 2.30
N TRP A 486 -23.89 9.21 3.34
CA TRP A 486 -25.06 9.36 4.21
C TRP A 486 -26.10 10.32 3.63
N ASN A 487 -25.71 11.55 3.31
CA ASN A 487 -26.56 12.57 2.68
C ASN A 487 -25.93 13.08 1.36
N PRO A 488 -26.34 12.55 0.20
CA PRO A 488 -25.85 12.98 -1.11
C PRO A 488 -26.52 14.27 -1.64
N GLU A 489 -27.28 15.00 -0.81
CA GLU A 489 -27.76 16.37 -1.06
C GLU A 489 -27.10 17.42 -0.14
N LEU A 490 -26.07 17.05 0.64
CA LEU A 490 -25.39 18.02 1.51
C LEU A 490 -24.77 19.17 0.73
N ASP A 491 -24.68 20.34 1.37
CA ASP A 491 -23.88 21.43 0.84
C ASP A 491 -22.39 21.11 1.05
N VAL A 492 -21.68 20.95 -0.07
CA VAL A 492 -20.25 20.61 -0.10
C VAL A 492 -19.40 21.78 0.39
N GLN A 493 -19.79 23.01 0.08
CA GLN A 493 -19.08 24.22 0.50
C GLN A 493 -19.19 24.39 2.01
N GLU A 494 -20.40 24.26 2.56
CA GLU A 494 -20.65 24.32 4.00
C GLU A 494 -19.93 23.19 4.74
N THR A 495 -20.02 21.96 4.24
CA THR A 495 -19.41 20.77 4.87
C THR A 495 -17.88 20.86 4.89
N LEU A 496 -17.25 21.36 3.82
CA LEU A 496 -15.82 21.62 3.81
C LEU A 496 -15.47 22.85 4.67
N THR A 497 -16.30 23.89 4.69
CA THR A 497 -16.05 25.09 5.52
C THR A 497 -16.07 24.73 7.02
N ASP A 498 -17.03 23.92 7.46
CA ASP A 498 -17.10 23.32 8.79
C ASP A 498 -15.86 22.45 9.08
N TYR A 499 -15.40 21.64 8.11
CA TYR A 499 -14.15 20.88 8.23
C TYR A 499 -12.93 21.79 8.43
N PHE A 500 -12.63 22.70 7.50
CA PHE A 500 -11.40 23.47 7.54
C PHE A 500 -11.38 24.48 8.70
N SER A 501 -12.51 25.14 9.01
CA SER A 501 -12.62 26.08 10.14
C SER A 501 -12.40 25.40 11.49
N LYS A 502 -13.02 24.23 11.73
CA LYS A 502 -12.87 23.51 13.00
C LYS A 502 -11.60 22.67 13.08
N TYR A 503 -11.17 22.06 11.98
CA TYR A 503 -9.99 21.20 11.99
C TYR A 503 -8.69 22.01 12.02
N TYR A 504 -8.59 23.13 11.29
CA TYR A 504 -7.37 23.94 11.25
C TYR A 504 -7.46 25.30 11.98
N GLY A 505 -8.65 25.70 12.45
CA GLY A 505 -8.81 26.89 13.29
C GLY A 505 -8.33 28.17 12.59
N PRO A 506 -7.46 28.98 13.22
CA PRO A 506 -6.87 30.18 12.58
C PRO A 506 -6.14 29.93 11.24
N ALA A 507 -5.80 28.68 10.92
CA ALA A 507 -5.15 28.29 9.66
C ALA A 507 -6.11 27.72 8.61
N ALA A 508 -7.44 27.87 8.78
CA ALA A 508 -8.45 27.35 7.85
C ALA A 508 -8.26 27.83 6.40
N GLU A 509 -8.14 29.14 6.19
CA GLU A 509 -7.94 29.76 4.86
C GLU A 509 -6.67 29.28 4.12
N PRO A 510 -5.44 29.30 4.70
CA PRO A 510 -4.27 28.79 3.99
C PRO A 510 -4.31 27.29 3.77
N MET A 511 -4.85 26.51 4.72
CA MET A 511 -5.04 25.07 4.50
C MET A 511 -6.07 24.78 3.41
N TRP A 512 -7.15 25.56 3.32
CA TRP A 512 -8.10 25.49 2.21
C TRP A 512 -7.39 25.75 0.88
N ASN A 513 -6.60 26.82 0.79
CA ASN A 513 -5.86 27.17 -0.42
C ASN A 513 -4.78 26.13 -0.77
N HIS A 514 -4.16 25.48 0.22
CA HIS A 514 -3.23 24.37 0.00
C HIS A 514 -3.93 23.16 -0.67
N PHE A 515 -5.05 22.70 -0.11
CA PHE A 515 -5.83 21.59 -0.69
C PHE A 515 -6.46 21.96 -2.03
N ARG A 516 -7.01 23.18 -2.14
CA ARG A 516 -7.55 23.70 -3.40
C ARG A 516 -6.49 23.75 -4.50
N LYS A 517 -5.27 24.22 -4.20
CA LYS A 517 -4.15 24.24 -5.14
C LYS A 517 -3.72 22.83 -5.56
N LEU A 518 -3.84 21.85 -4.67
CA LEU A 518 -3.57 20.44 -4.98
C LEU A 518 -4.63 19.87 -5.94
N GLU A 519 -5.92 20.02 -5.62
CA GLU A 519 -7.04 19.64 -6.49
C GLU A 519 -6.96 20.37 -7.85
N ASP A 520 -6.74 21.69 -7.86
CA ASP A 520 -6.53 22.51 -9.07
C ASP A 520 -5.43 21.95 -9.97
N THR A 521 -4.39 21.35 -9.40
CA THR A 521 -3.28 20.77 -10.15
C THR A 521 -3.66 19.41 -10.75
N PHE A 522 -4.33 18.54 -9.98
CA PHE A 522 -4.74 17.22 -10.47
C PHE A 522 -5.91 17.28 -11.47
N ILE A 523 -6.91 18.16 -11.30
CA ILE A 523 -8.04 18.23 -12.25
C ILE A 523 -7.67 18.78 -13.64
N HIS A 524 -6.51 19.42 -13.77
CA HIS A 524 -5.95 19.96 -15.02
C HIS A 524 -4.75 19.15 -15.56
N ALA A 525 -4.50 17.95 -15.04
CA ALA A 525 -3.35 17.13 -15.42
C ALA A 525 -3.64 16.26 -16.67
N ASP A 526 -3.09 16.61 -17.83
CA ASP A 526 -3.16 15.74 -19.04
C ASP A 526 -2.16 14.54 -18.96
N HIS A 527 -2.19 13.83 -17.83
CA HIS A 527 -1.27 12.76 -17.46
C HIS A 527 -2.01 11.65 -16.71
N TYR A 528 -1.86 10.42 -17.19
CA TYR A 528 -2.70 9.29 -16.78
C TYR A 528 -1.92 8.00 -16.48
N THR A 529 -0.57 8.02 -16.51
CA THR A 529 0.22 6.80 -16.22
C THR A 529 -0.03 6.34 -14.79
N GLY A 530 -0.16 5.02 -14.61
CA GLY A 530 -0.27 4.40 -13.29
C GLY A 530 1.01 4.53 -12.45
N ALA A 531 0.93 4.07 -11.20
CA ALA A 531 1.86 4.44 -10.14
C ALA A 531 2.08 5.97 -10.09
N VAL A 532 3.30 6.41 -9.82
CA VAL A 532 3.66 7.83 -9.65
C VAL A 532 4.66 8.34 -10.70
N PHE A 533 4.74 7.69 -11.87
CA PHE A 533 5.65 8.09 -12.95
C PHE A 533 5.35 9.47 -13.55
N ASP A 534 4.08 9.90 -13.52
CA ASP A 534 3.68 11.24 -13.95
C ASP A 534 3.56 12.26 -12.80
N PHE A 535 3.63 11.83 -11.54
CA PHE A 535 3.47 12.76 -10.41
C PHE A 535 4.58 13.82 -10.37
N SER A 536 5.76 13.58 -10.95
CA SER A 536 6.80 14.61 -11.13
C SER A 536 6.51 15.66 -12.22
N LYS A 537 5.52 15.39 -13.09
CA LYS A 537 5.01 16.33 -14.11
C LYS A 537 3.78 17.09 -13.60
N ILE A 538 2.99 16.46 -12.72
CA ILE A 538 1.83 17.07 -12.06
C ILE A 538 2.31 17.96 -10.89
N LEU A 539 2.99 17.36 -9.91
CA LEU A 539 3.62 18.06 -8.77
C LEU A 539 4.99 18.61 -9.19
N THR A 540 4.97 19.58 -10.11
CA THR A 540 6.18 20.27 -10.58
C THR A 540 6.87 21.02 -9.43
N ALA A 541 8.13 21.44 -9.64
CA ALA A 541 8.85 22.27 -8.67
C ALA A 541 8.13 23.61 -8.36
N GLU A 542 7.33 24.13 -9.30
CA GLU A 542 6.50 25.33 -9.10
C GLU A 542 5.25 25.04 -8.26
N VAL A 543 4.56 23.92 -8.55
CA VAL A 543 3.42 23.47 -7.74
C VAL A 543 3.85 23.17 -6.31
N MET A 544 4.97 22.46 -6.13
CA MET A 544 5.51 22.16 -4.80
C MET A 544 5.95 23.43 -4.06
N ALA A 545 6.40 24.48 -4.75
CA ALA A 545 6.67 25.77 -4.11
C ALA A 545 5.38 26.48 -3.67
N ALA A 546 4.32 26.51 -4.50
CA ALA A 546 3.04 27.10 -4.09
C ALA A 546 2.35 26.32 -2.94
N LEU A 547 2.54 25.01 -2.87
CA LEU A 547 2.10 24.17 -1.76
C LEU A 547 2.94 24.41 -0.48
N GLU A 548 4.25 24.66 -0.61
CA GLU A 548 5.10 25.12 0.50
C GLU A 548 4.62 26.47 1.05
N ASP A 549 4.42 27.48 0.19
CA ASP A 549 4.04 28.84 0.60
C ASP A 549 2.73 28.86 1.40
N THR A 550 1.71 28.14 0.92
CA THR A 550 0.42 28.00 1.63
C THR A 550 0.55 27.25 2.95
N LEU A 551 1.42 26.23 3.03
CA LEU A 551 1.64 25.47 4.26
C LEU A 551 2.43 26.27 5.30
N VAL A 552 3.42 27.06 4.88
CA VAL A 552 4.16 27.99 5.74
C VAL A 552 3.25 29.10 6.30
N GLU A 553 2.27 29.57 5.51
CA GLU A 553 1.26 30.51 6.02
C GLU A 553 0.37 29.87 7.09
N ALA A 554 -0.06 28.62 6.89
CA ALA A 554 -0.83 27.86 7.87
C ALA A 554 -0.03 27.63 9.18
N GLU A 555 1.23 27.22 9.07
CA GLU A 555 2.17 27.09 10.20
C GLU A 555 2.39 28.42 10.94
N GLY A 556 2.33 29.55 10.22
CA GLY A 556 2.43 30.91 10.77
C GLY A 556 1.15 31.42 11.45
N LYS A 557 -0.04 30.98 11.03
CA LYS A 557 -1.33 31.34 11.66
C LYS A 557 -1.68 30.46 12.87
N ALA A 558 -1.21 29.21 12.93
CA ALA A 558 -1.57 28.27 13.99
C ALA A 558 -0.84 28.52 15.34
N PRO A 559 -1.55 28.54 16.48
CA PRO A 559 -0.90 28.69 17.79
C PRO A 559 0.04 27.52 18.12
N ALA A 560 1.28 27.82 18.53
CA ALA A 560 2.24 26.80 18.92
C ALA A 560 1.75 25.96 20.12
N ASN A 561 1.91 24.63 20.01
CA ASN A 561 1.40 23.63 20.96
C ASN A 561 -0.15 23.54 21.04
N SER A 562 -0.87 23.97 20.00
CA SER A 562 -2.30 23.65 19.81
C SER A 562 -2.49 22.41 18.93
N GLY A 563 -3.66 21.78 19.02
CA GLY A 563 -4.06 20.69 18.11
C GLY A 563 -4.07 21.13 16.64
N TYR A 564 -4.33 22.41 16.34
CA TYR A 564 -4.21 22.94 14.98
C TYR A 564 -2.78 22.80 14.43
N ALA A 565 -1.77 23.15 15.23
CA ALA A 565 -0.36 23.00 14.85
C ALA A 565 0.08 21.53 14.74
N GLU A 566 -0.58 20.62 15.44
CA GLU A 566 -0.36 19.17 15.32
C GLU A 566 -1.00 18.60 14.03
N ARG A 567 -2.25 18.97 13.74
CA ARG A 567 -2.96 18.63 12.51
C ARG A 567 -2.24 19.16 11.25
N ILE A 568 -1.66 20.35 11.31
CA ILE A 568 -0.83 20.91 10.22
C ILE A 568 0.50 20.17 10.10
N ARG A 569 1.12 19.76 11.23
CA ARG A 569 2.35 18.95 11.22
C ARG A 569 2.18 17.61 10.51
N MET A 570 0.99 17.01 10.55
CA MET A 570 0.68 15.82 9.75
C MET A 570 0.85 16.10 8.24
N VAL A 571 0.30 17.22 7.76
CA VAL A 571 0.43 17.65 6.35
C VAL A 571 1.88 17.99 6.01
N ARG A 572 2.61 18.67 6.90
CA ARG A 572 4.06 18.96 6.77
C ARG A 572 4.89 17.68 6.56
N VAL A 573 4.71 16.65 7.37
CA VAL A 573 5.47 15.39 7.22
C VAL A 573 5.17 14.69 5.88
N ALA A 574 3.90 14.69 5.43
CA ALA A 574 3.53 14.11 4.14
C ALA A 574 3.97 14.98 2.93
N PHE A 575 3.96 16.30 3.08
CA PHE A 575 4.46 17.25 2.09
C PHE A 575 5.97 17.11 1.89
N ASP A 576 6.73 17.12 2.99
CA ASP A 576 8.18 16.96 2.97
C ASP A 576 8.56 15.57 2.40
N PHE A 577 7.75 14.53 2.65
CA PHE A 577 7.92 13.23 2.00
C PHE A 577 7.76 13.32 0.48
N GLY A 578 6.69 13.95 -0.02
CA GLY A 578 6.49 14.14 -1.46
C GLY A 578 7.59 15.00 -2.11
N LYS A 579 8.11 15.97 -1.38
CA LYS A 579 9.25 16.83 -1.75
C LYS A 579 10.56 16.03 -1.81
N ALA A 580 10.83 15.16 -0.84
CA ALA A 580 11.95 14.23 -0.88
C ALA A 580 11.82 13.23 -2.04
N PHE A 581 10.63 12.67 -2.28
CA PHE A 581 10.38 11.74 -3.38
C PHE A 581 10.56 12.38 -4.78
N THR A 582 9.99 13.56 -5.00
CA THR A 582 10.17 14.30 -6.27
C THR A 582 11.63 14.68 -6.47
N ASN A 583 12.34 15.13 -5.42
CA ASN A 583 13.77 15.40 -5.48
C ASN A 583 14.62 14.14 -5.75
N MET A 584 14.29 12.99 -5.15
CA MET A 584 14.91 11.69 -5.42
C MET A 584 14.79 11.33 -6.90
N ARG A 585 13.56 11.32 -7.46
CA ARG A 585 13.33 10.97 -8.87
C ARG A 585 13.99 11.99 -9.81
N ASN A 586 13.91 13.28 -9.51
CA ASN A 586 14.55 14.33 -10.30
C ASN A 586 16.09 14.27 -10.29
N ALA A 587 16.71 13.83 -9.19
CA ALA A 587 18.16 13.59 -9.13
C ALA A 587 18.55 12.32 -9.90
N TYR A 588 17.77 11.24 -9.75
CA TYR A 588 17.97 9.96 -10.44
C TYR A 588 17.92 10.12 -11.97
N LEU A 589 16.89 10.78 -12.50
CA LEU A 589 16.74 11.07 -13.93
C LEU A 589 17.79 12.06 -14.49
N LYS A 590 18.62 12.65 -13.63
CA LYS A 590 19.76 13.53 -13.99
C LYS A 590 21.12 12.88 -13.68
N PHE A 591 21.15 11.56 -13.45
CA PHE A 591 22.33 10.76 -13.10
C PHE A 591 23.05 11.18 -11.79
N ASP A 592 22.45 12.07 -10.98
CA ASP A 592 22.97 12.47 -9.67
C ASP A 592 22.55 11.45 -8.61
N PHE A 593 23.10 10.24 -8.74
CA PHE A 593 22.75 9.10 -7.90
C PHE A 593 23.18 9.28 -6.43
N VAL A 594 24.07 10.24 -6.14
CA VAL A 594 24.44 10.60 -4.76
C VAL A 594 23.32 11.38 -4.10
N LYS A 595 22.80 12.45 -4.74
CA LYS A 595 21.61 13.15 -4.22
C LYS A 595 20.36 12.26 -4.25
N ALA A 596 20.20 11.43 -5.27
CA ALA A 596 19.06 10.50 -5.34
C ALA A 596 19.03 9.56 -4.12
N LYS A 597 20.19 9.02 -3.70
CA LYS A 597 20.29 8.21 -2.47
C LYS A 597 20.02 9.01 -1.20
N GLN A 598 20.52 10.24 -1.10
CA GLN A 598 20.25 11.12 0.03
C GLN A 598 18.74 11.37 0.20
N TYR A 599 18.06 11.78 -0.88
CA TYR A 599 16.62 12.08 -0.83
C TYR A 599 15.75 10.84 -0.60
N TYR A 600 16.20 9.66 -1.06
CA TYR A 600 15.56 8.38 -0.71
C TYR A 600 15.68 8.06 0.78
N ASP A 601 16.84 8.27 1.40
CA ASP A 601 17.03 8.06 2.84
C ASP A 601 16.22 9.05 3.68
N GLU A 602 16.11 10.31 3.22
CA GLU A 602 15.25 11.36 3.78
C GLU A 602 13.76 10.98 3.71
N ALA A 603 13.29 10.52 2.54
CA ALA A 603 11.92 10.02 2.35
C ALA A 603 11.62 8.82 3.27
N LYS A 604 12.58 7.92 3.48
CA LYS A 604 12.42 6.79 4.42
C LYS A 604 12.35 7.23 5.88
N ALA A 605 13.13 8.23 6.28
CA ALA A 605 13.02 8.81 7.63
C ALA A 605 11.64 9.43 7.86
N LEU A 606 11.11 10.15 6.87
CA LEU A 606 9.78 10.77 6.91
C LEU A 606 8.65 9.72 6.92
N LEU A 607 8.72 8.67 6.11
CA LEU A 607 7.78 7.55 6.20
C LEU A 607 7.82 6.85 7.56
N THR A 608 9.01 6.74 8.18
CA THR A 608 9.13 6.16 9.53
C THR A 608 8.34 6.98 10.54
N VAL A 609 8.50 8.31 10.55
CA VAL A 609 7.70 9.23 11.38
C VAL A 609 6.21 9.12 11.05
N ALA A 610 5.85 9.13 9.76
CA ALA A 610 4.47 9.08 9.31
C ALA A 610 3.73 7.80 9.71
N SER A 611 4.44 6.66 9.74
CA SER A 611 3.90 5.34 10.04
C SER A 611 3.73 5.02 11.52
N PHE A 612 4.32 5.84 12.42
CA PHE A 612 4.17 5.72 13.87
C PHE A 612 3.27 6.79 14.50
N HIS A 613 2.67 7.67 13.70
CA HIS A 613 1.67 8.61 14.15
C HIS A 613 0.29 7.94 14.28
N SER A 614 -0.54 8.37 15.22
CA SER A 614 -1.95 8.00 15.31
C SER A 614 -2.81 9.27 15.25
N PRO A 615 -3.68 9.45 14.23
CA PRO A 615 -3.87 8.54 13.11
C PRO A 615 -2.72 8.58 12.10
N VAL A 616 -2.53 7.50 11.31
CA VAL A 616 -1.36 7.41 10.39
C VAL A 616 -1.30 8.55 9.36
N ILE A 617 -0.15 9.21 9.26
CA ILE A 617 0.04 10.35 8.35
C ILE A 617 0.05 9.87 6.89
N ILE A 618 0.78 8.78 6.64
CA ILE A 618 0.80 8.00 5.39
C ILE A 618 0.55 6.55 5.75
N HIS A 619 -0.35 5.88 5.03
CA HIS A 619 -0.70 4.49 5.31
C HIS A 619 0.52 3.55 5.06
N PRO A 620 0.91 2.68 6.02
CA PRO A 620 2.16 1.92 5.89
C PRO A 620 2.23 0.94 4.71
N PHE A 621 1.09 0.46 4.18
CA PHE A 621 1.09 -0.31 2.92
C PHE A 621 1.43 0.57 1.71
N ALA A 622 0.97 1.82 1.69
CA ALA A 622 1.33 2.80 0.66
C ALA A 622 2.82 3.12 0.77
N GLY A 623 3.31 3.53 1.94
CA GLY A 623 4.73 3.79 2.18
C GLY A 623 5.67 2.64 1.78
N GLY A 624 5.21 1.38 1.90
CA GLY A 624 5.93 0.20 1.41
C GLY A 624 6.26 0.21 -0.09
N TYR A 625 5.50 0.93 -0.92
CA TYR A 625 5.80 1.10 -2.35
C TYR A 625 7.10 1.89 -2.60
N LEU A 626 7.60 2.67 -1.62
CA LEU A 626 8.93 3.29 -1.74
C LEU A 626 10.03 2.22 -1.85
N ASP A 627 10.00 1.24 -0.94
CA ASP A 627 10.97 0.14 -0.94
C ASP A 627 10.70 -0.88 -2.06
N LEU A 628 9.44 -1.09 -2.46
CA LEU A 628 9.11 -2.07 -3.50
C LEU A 628 9.66 -1.68 -4.87
N PHE A 629 9.44 -0.43 -5.31
CA PHE A 629 9.83 -0.01 -6.66
C PHE A 629 11.21 0.66 -6.70
N TRP A 630 11.50 1.57 -5.78
CA TRP A 630 12.61 2.52 -5.93
C TRP A 630 13.90 2.09 -5.25
N LYS A 631 13.84 1.23 -4.22
CA LYS A 631 15.01 0.78 -3.45
C LYS A 631 16.17 0.29 -4.31
N TYR A 632 15.97 -0.80 -5.05
CA TYR A 632 17.05 -1.44 -5.79
C TYR A 632 17.57 -0.56 -6.92
N GLN A 633 16.72 0.29 -7.50
CA GLN A 633 17.10 1.29 -8.49
C GLN A 633 18.12 2.28 -7.88
N ILE A 634 17.73 2.95 -6.79
CA ILE A 634 18.51 4.01 -6.13
C ILE A 634 19.77 3.45 -5.45
N GLU A 635 19.65 2.35 -4.69
CA GLU A 635 20.78 1.71 -4.01
C GLU A 635 21.84 1.23 -5.01
N GLN A 636 21.43 0.56 -6.11
CA GLN A 636 22.40 0.14 -7.12
C GLN A 636 23.01 1.33 -7.86
N ALA A 637 22.24 2.34 -8.25
CA ALA A 637 22.76 3.50 -8.98
C ALA A 637 23.84 4.24 -8.16
N TYR A 638 23.62 4.39 -6.85
CA TYR A 638 24.59 4.93 -5.91
C TYR A 638 25.90 4.12 -5.87
N GLU A 639 25.84 2.79 -5.88
CA GLU A 639 27.05 1.94 -5.97
C GLU A 639 27.85 2.18 -7.25
N ARG A 640 27.23 2.55 -8.38
CA ARG A 640 27.91 2.72 -9.68
C ARG A 640 28.75 4.01 -9.76
N VAL A 641 28.55 4.96 -8.82
CA VAL A 641 29.31 6.22 -8.73
C VAL A 641 30.15 6.36 -7.45
N THR A 642 30.11 5.37 -6.54
CA THR A 642 30.84 5.39 -5.27
C THR A 642 31.90 4.29 -5.18
N LYS A 643 32.71 4.29 -4.10
CA LYS A 643 33.83 3.35 -3.89
C LYS A 643 34.83 3.29 -5.06
N GLY A 644 34.97 4.39 -5.79
CA GLY A 644 35.86 4.52 -6.96
C GLY A 644 35.26 4.04 -8.29
N ASN A 645 34.05 3.47 -8.29
CA ASN A 645 33.28 3.13 -9.50
C ASN A 645 32.90 4.40 -10.27
N LYS A 646 32.77 4.29 -11.59
CA LYS A 646 32.51 5.43 -12.48
C LYS A 646 31.57 5.07 -13.60
N ILE A 647 30.58 5.94 -13.83
CA ILE A 647 29.93 6.07 -15.14
C ILE A 647 31.03 6.42 -16.16
N ILE A 648 31.02 5.75 -17.32
CA ILE A 648 31.93 6.04 -18.43
C ILE A 648 31.22 6.67 -19.62
N ALA A 649 29.91 6.41 -19.74
CA ALA A 649 28.99 7.11 -20.61
C ALA A 649 27.55 6.95 -20.11
N GLU A 650 26.80 8.04 -20.09
CA GLU A 650 25.35 8.05 -19.94
C GLU A 650 24.73 7.69 -21.29
N LEU A 651 23.64 6.91 -21.30
CA LEU A 651 22.87 6.69 -22.53
C LEU A 651 21.81 7.80 -22.66
N PRO A 652 21.51 8.27 -23.89
CA PRO A 652 20.54 9.35 -24.10
C PRO A 652 19.14 8.91 -23.66
N ASP A 653 18.27 9.88 -23.36
CA ASP A 653 16.85 9.63 -23.13
C ASP A 653 16.15 9.19 -24.42
N GLU A 654 16.42 9.87 -25.54
CA GLU A 654 15.82 9.55 -26.83
C GLU A 654 16.58 8.41 -27.55
N TRP A 655 15.88 7.31 -27.81
CA TRP A 655 16.35 6.15 -28.58
C TRP A 655 15.51 6.00 -29.86
N LEU A 656 16.05 5.26 -30.83
CA LEU A 656 15.30 4.85 -32.02
C LEU A 656 14.52 3.57 -31.70
N ALA A 657 13.20 3.58 -31.91
CA ALA A 657 12.28 2.49 -31.59
C ALA A 657 11.57 1.94 -32.83
N MET A 658 11.40 0.61 -32.89
CA MET A 658 10.61 -0.08 -33.91
C MET A 658 9.65 -1.08 -33.27
N PHE A 659 8.36 -0.86 -33.51
CA PHE A 659 7.25 -1.62 -32.95
C PHE A 659 6.89 -2.82 -33.85
N ILE A 660 6.90 -4.02 -33.28
CA ILE A 660 6.57 -5.28 -33.97
C ILE A 660 5.46 -6.01 -33.17
N PRO A 661 4.15 -5.75 -33.45
CA PRO A 661 3.04 -6.33 -32.68
C PRO A 661 3.05 -7.87 -32.65
N GLY A 662 3.32 -8.52 -33.78
CA GLY A 662 3.45 -9.97 -33.88
C GLY A 662 4.80 -10.55 -33.42
N GLY A 663 5.66 -9.72 -32.80
CA GLY A 663 7.04 -10.05 -32.43
C GLY A 663 7.90 -10.59 -33.56
N ASN A 664 8.97 -11.30 -33.20
CA ASN A 664 9.94 -11.93 -34.11
C ASN A 664 10.92 -10.94 -34.79
N GLY A 665 11.16 -9.75 -34.26
CA GLY A 665 12.13 -8.80 -34.81
C GLY A 665 13.57 -9.35 -34.88
N GLU A 666 13.89 -10.36 -34.06
CA GLU A 666 15.13 -11.13 -34.15
C GLU A 666 15.31 -11.82 -35.51
N LYS A 667 14.22 -12.36 -36.08
CA LYS A 667 14.21 -13.05 -37.39
C LYS A 667 14.29 -12.05 -38.54
N LEU A 668 13.71 -10.86 -38.36
CA LEU A 668 13.91 -9.72 -39.26
C LEU A 668 15.37 -9.20 -39.19
N GLY A 669 16.07 -9.46 -38.09
CA GLY A 669 17.46 -9.10 -37.89
C GLY A 669 17.68 -7.69 -37.35
N LEU A 670 16.72 -7.14 -36.60
CA LEU A 670 16.75 -5.77 -36.07
C LEU A 670 17.91 -5.51 -35.08
N TRP A 671 18.58 -6.55 -34.59
CA TRP A 671 19.82 -6.51 -33.78
C TRP A 671 21.11 -6.29 -34.59
N LYS A 672 21.09 -6.41 -35.92
CA LYS A 672 22.32 -6.38 -36.73
C LYS A 672 22.91 -4.97 -36.80
N PRO A 673 24.24 -4.80 -36.75
CA PRO A 673 24.87 -3.50 -37.01
C PRO A 673 24.60 -3.03 -38.45
N GLY A 674 24.41 -1.72 -38.63
CA GLY A 674 24.21 -1.13 -39.97
C GLY A 674 22.82 -1.34 -40.59
N VAL A 675 21.82 -1.76 -39.79
CA VAL A 675 20.40 -1.69 -40.20
C VAL A 675 20.01 -0.23 -40.45
N GLY A 676 19.28 0.05 -41.53
CA GLY A 676 18.77 1.39 -41.82
C GLY A 676 17.66 1.79 -40.86
N THR A 677 17.86 2.89 -40.13
CA THR A 677 16.96 3.34 -39.05
C THR A 677 16.13 4.58 -39.38
N GLN A 678 16.18 5.10 -40.61
CA GLN A 678 15.48 6.34 -41.01
C GLN A 678 13.96 6.28 -40.86
N SER A 679 13.36 5.09 -40.75
CA SER A 679 11.94 4.86 -40.51
C SER A 679 11.63 4.34 -39.10
N TRP A 680 12.56 4.45 -38.15
CA TRP A 680 12.34 4.12 -36.74
C TRP A 680 11.82 5.37 -36.04
N MET A 681 10.89 5.19 -35.10
CA MET A 681 10.34 6.27 -34.28
C MET A 681 11.42 6.76 -33.29
N LYS A 682 11.38 8.03 -32.88
CA LYS A 682 12.13 8.53 -31.72
C LYS A 682 11.27 8.33 -30.47
N LEU A 683 11.83 7.74 -29.42
CA LEU A 683 11.13 7.51 -28.17
C LEU A 683 12.04 7.81 -26.98
N LYS A 684 11.52 8.57 -26.01
CA LYS A 684 12.15 8.80 -24.70
C LYS A 684 12.11 7.51 -23.87
N THR A 685 13.09 7.34 -22.99
CA THR A 685 13.34 6.08 -22.25
C THR A 685 13.48 6.26 -20.74
N TYR A 686 13.48 7.49 -20.22
CA TYR A 686 13.41 7.75 -18.78
C TYR A 686 12.79 9.08 -18.38
N SER A 687 12.78 10.12 -19.24
CA SER A 687 12.06 11.36 -18.91
C SER A 687 10.54 11.28 -19.16
N ASP A 688 10.07 10.22 -19.82
CA ASP A 688 8.65 10.02 -20.15
C ASP A 688 8.21 8.56 -20.17
N THR A 689 6.89 8.39 -20.11
CA THR A 689 6.22 7.09 -20.10
C THR A 689 5.75 6.70 -21.50
N TRP A 690 5.22 5.49 -21.67
CA TRP A 690 4.54 5.11 -22.92
C TRP A 690 3.19 5.83 -23.08
N SER A 691 2.45 6.10 -22.00
CA SER A 691 1.18 6.85 -22.06
C SER A 691 1.35 8.22 -22.72
N ASN A 692 2.28 9.04 -22.22
CA ASN A 692 2.51 10.41 -22.73
C ASN A 692 3.10 10.44 -24.15
N GLN A 693 3.57 9.29 -24.64
CA GLN A 693 4.11 9.12 -26.00
C GLN A 693 3.11 8.41 -26.94
N GLY A 694 1.83 8.27 -26.52
CA GLY A 694 0.74 7.72 -27.35
C GLY A 694 0.70 6.18 -27.43
N LEU A 695 1.40 5.48 -26.53
CA LEU A 695 1.63 4.03 -26.59
C LEU A 695 0.97 3.24 -25.45
N ARG A 696 0.04 3.85 -24.70
CA ARG A 696 -0.57 3.32 -23.46
C ARG A 696 -1.02 1.85 -23.53
N TYR A 697 -1.64 1.43 -24.64
CA TYR A 697 -2.11 0.05 -24.86
C TYR A 697 -1.32 -0.72 -25.92
N TYR A 698 -0.11 -0.27 -26.27
CA TYR A 698 0.72 -1.04 -27.19
C TYR A 698 1.12 -2.37 -26.52
N LYS A 699 0.58 -3.48 -27.05
CA LYS A 699 1.01 -4.85 -26.73
C LYS A 699 1.72 -5.47 -27.93
N GLY A 700 2.92 -6.00 -27.72
CA GLY A 700 3.83 -6.49 -28.76
C GLY A 700 5.30 -6.37 -28.37
N GLU A 701 6.19 -6.72 -29.30
CA GLU A 701 7.64 -6.55 -29.15
C GLU A 701 8.04 -5.13 -29.59
N VAL A 702 9.00 -4.50 -28.90
CA VAL A 702 9.57 -3.18 -29.26
C VAL A 702 11.09 -3.27 -29.27
N TRP A 703 11.68 -2.84 -30.38
CA TRP A 703 13.11 -2.85 -30.63
C TRP A 703 13.69 -1.44 -30.51
N TYR A 704 14.43 -1.20 -29.43
CA TYR A 704 15.16 0.02 -29.15
C TYR A 704 16.58 -0.06 -29.70
N ARG A 705 17.12 1.06 -30.19
CA ARG A 705 18.51 1.20 -30.64
C ARG A 705 19.07 2.57 -30.29
N THR A 706 20.30 2.59 -29.78
CA THR A 706 21.09 3.81 -29.58
C THR A 706 22.57 3.54 -29.90
N ALA A 707 23.40 4.58 -29.90
CA ALA A 707 24.84 4.47 -30.11
C ALA A 707 25.62 5.32 -29.10
N VAL A 708 26.69 4.77 -28.52
CA VAL A 708 27.48 5.44 -27.48
C VAL A 708 28.99 5.30 -27.71
N ASN A 709 29.75 6.37 -27.50
CA ASN A 709 31.21 6.34 -27.62
C ASN A 709 31.85 5.93 -26.28
N VAL A 710 32.83 5.02 -26.31
CA VAL A 710 33.65 4.68 -25.13
C VAL A 710 35.10 5.06 -25.39
N ALA A 711 35.67 5.90 -24.51
CA ALA A 711 37.02 6.43 -24.69
C ALA A 711 38.12 5.40 -24.41
N ASP A 712 39.23 5.45 -25.16
CA ASP A 712 40.35 4.49 -25.09
C ASP A 712 41.00 4.36 -23.70
N LYS A 713 40.85 5.37 -22.84
CA LYS A 713 41.30 5.35 -21.44
C LYS A 713 40.62 4.27 -20.58
N TYR A 714 39.58 3.61 -21.08
CA TYR A 714 38.86 2.52 -20.41
C TYR A 714 39.15 1.13 -21.02
N LYS A 715 40.02 1.02 -22.04
CA LYS A 715 40.23 -0.23 -22.80
C LYS A 715 40.67 -1.43 -21.93
N ASP A 716 41.38 -1.16 -20.83
CA ASP A 716 41.95 -2.15 -19.90
C ASP A 716 41.11 -2.31 -18.62
N LYS A 717 39.81 -1.97 -18.66
CA LYS A 717 38.91 -2.00 -17.48
C LYS A 717 37.57 -2.70 -17.81
N PRO A 718 36.93 -3.37 -16.82
CA PRO A 718 35.69 -4.11 -17.04
C PRO A 718 34.52 -3.16 -17.30
N ILE A 719 33.84 -3.33 -18.44
CA ILE A 719 32.75 -2.46 -18.88
C ILE A 719 31.41 -3.17 -18.72
N LYS A 720 30.51 -2.54 -17.99
CA LYS A 720 29.16 -3.04 -17.71
C LYS A 720 28.11 -2.09 -18.26
N LEU A 721 27.06 -2.65 -18.84
CA LEU A 721 25.84 -1.95 -19.20
C LEU A 721 24.79 -2.20 -18.12
N TRP A 722 24.22 -1.14 -17.57
CA TRP A 722 23.21 -1.18 -16.52
C TRP A 722 21.99 -0.37 -16.96
N PHE A 723 20.81 -0.95 -16.79
CA PHE A 723 19.52 -0.29 -16.96
C PHE A 723 18.81 -0.27 -15.61
N GLY A 724 18.45 0.92 -15.13
CA GLY A 724 17.76 1.08 -13.85
C GLY A 724 16.36 0.49 -13.87
N ASP A 725 15.52 1.00 -14.78
CA ASP A 725 14.09 0.69 -14.78
C ASP A 725 13.70 0.20 -16.18
N ILE A 726 13.24 -1.04 -16.26
CA ILE A 726 12.69 -1.66 -17.47
C ILE A 726 11.38 -2.35 -17.10
N ASP A 727 10.37 -2.09 -17.90
CA ASP A 727 9.08 -2.77 -17.88
C ASP A 727 9.17 -4.12 -18.63
N GLU A 728 8.46 -5.13 -18.13
CA GLU A 728 8.61 -6.53 -18.49
C GLU A 728 10.09 -7.05 -18.58
N LYS A 729 10.57 -7.40 -19.77
CA LYS A 729 11.67 -8.39 -19.98
C LYS A 729 12.57 -8.03 -21.16
N PRO A 730 13.81 -7.57 -20.93
CA PRO A 730 14.75 -7.17 -21.98
C PRO A 730 15.65 -8.31 -22.51
N ARG A 731 15.91 -8.30 -23.83
CA ARG A 731 17.09 -8.92 -24.47
C ARG A 731 17.99 -7.82 -25.01
N VAL A 732 19.31 -7.97 -24.90
CA VAL A 732 20.28 -6.91 -25.22
C VAL A 732 21.36 -7.42 -26.17
N TRP A 733 21.67 -6.62 -27.20
CA TRP A 733 22.80 -6.81 -28.10
C TRP A 733 23.71 -5.58 -28.05
N VAL A 734 25.02 -5.82 -28.07
CA VAL A 734 26.02 -4.76 -28.24
C VAL A 734 26.92 -5.12 -29.41
N ASN A 735 27.09 -4.18 -30.34
CA ASN A 735 27.80 -4.35 -31.61
C ASN A 735 27.36 -5.60 -32.42
N GLY A 736 26.10 -6.01 -32.28
CA GLY A 736 25.52 -7.17 -32.97
C GLY A 736 25.69 -8.52 -32.27
N LYS A 737 26.30 -8.58 -31.09
CA LYS A 737 26.40 -9.80 -30.27
C LYS A 737 25.42 -9.71 -29.09
N GLU A 738 24.57 -10.73 -28.93
CA GLU A 738 23.66 -10.82 -27.78
C GLU A 738 24.44 -11.03 -26.48
N ILE A 739 24.05 -10.32 -25.43
CA ILE A 739 24.65 -10.36 -24.11
C ILE A 739 23.59 -10.85 -23.13
N GLN A 740 23.91 -11.93 -22.41
CA GLN A 740 23.03 -12.45 -21.36
C GLN A 740 23.15 -11.59 -20.10
N PRO A 741 22.05 -11.37 -19.36
CA PRO A 741 22.11 -10.60 -18.11
C PRO A 741 22.92 -11.35 -17.06
N LYS A 742 23.74 -10.61 -16.31
CA LYS A 742 24.61 -11.08 -15.23
C LYS A 742 23.79 -11.63 -14.04
N SER A 743 22.61 -11.05 -13.83
CA SER A 743 21.61 -11.45 -12.84
C SER A 743 20.22 -11.21 -13.42
N LYS A 744 19.25 -12.05 -13.06
CA LYS A 744 17.85 -11.86 -13.50
C LYS A 744 17.25 -10.67 -12.75
N GLY A 745 16.94 -9.59 -13.46
CA GLY A 745 16.16 -8.47 -12.92
C GLY A 745 14.69 -8.81 -12.71
N ILE A 746 13.93 -7.82 -12.26
CA ILE A 746 12.49 -7.88 -12.04
C ILE A 746 11.90 -6.61 -12.66
N ALA A 747 10.85 -6.76 -13.49
CA ALA A 747 10.16 -5.64 -14.12
C ALA A 747 9.84 -4.55 -13.09
N MET A 748 10.16 -3.30 -13.41
CA MET A 748 9.92 -2.09 -12.58
C MET A 748 10.57 -2.05 -11.18
N VAL A 749 11.10 -3.17 -10.68
CA VAL A 749 11.51 -3.37 -9.27
C VAL A 749 13.02 -3.58 -9.11
N MET A 750 13.69 -4.27 -10.03
CA MET A 750 15.11 -4.62 -9.88
C MET A 750 15.90 -4.44 -11.19
N PRO A 751 16.91 -3.54 -11.21
CA PRO A 751 17.75 -3.24 -12.37
C PRO A 751 18.40 -4.43 -13.07
N TRP A 752 18.72 -4.23 -14.36
CA TRP A 752 19.35 -5.22 -15.23
C TRP A 752 20.81 -4.85 -15.54
N GLU A 753 21.76 -5.76 -15.24
CA GLU A 753 23.19 -5.57 -15.50
C GLU A 753 23.74 -6.61 -16.49
N TYR A 754 24.61 -6.17 -17.41
CA TYR A 754 25.21 -6.96 -18.48
C TYR A 754 26.73 -6.69 -18.54
N ASP A 755 27.56 -7.72 -18.64
CA ASP A 755 29.00 -7.55 -18.93
C ASP A 755 29.21 -7.39 -20.45
N VAL A 756 29.67 -6.20 -20.85
CA VAL A 756 29.89 -5.84 -22.25
C VAL A 756 31.39 -5.69 -22.58
N THR A 757 32.29 -5.97 -21.64
CA THR A 757 33.75 -5.81 -21.79
C THR A 757 34.28 -6.46 -23.07
N SER A 758 33.82 -7.68 -23.37
CA SER A 758 34.27 -8.46 -24.55
C SER A 758 33.69 -8.02 -25.90
N VAL A 759 32.91 -6.92 -25.95
CA VAL A 759 32.22 -6.45 -27.17
C VAL A 759 32.26 -4.93 -27.39
N ILE A 760 32.81 -4.15 -26.46
CA ILE A 760 33.02 -2.71 -26.65
C ILE A 760 34.15 -2.46 -27.65
N LYS A 761 33.92 -1.50 -28.55
CA LYS A 761 34.90 -0.86 -29.42
C LYS A 761 35.29 0.47 -28.78
N PHE A 762 36.53 0.59 -28.37
CA PHE A 762 37.07 1.82 -27.83
C PHE A 762 37.40 2.80 -28.97
N GLY A 763 37.24 4.10 -28.71
CA GLY A 763 37.46 5.17 -29.70
C GLY A 763 36.41 5.24 -30.81
N GLN A 764 35.33 4.45 -30.73
CA GLN A 764 34.32 4.32 -31.77
C GLN A 764 32.89 4.29 -31.19
N PRO A 765 31.85 4.55 -32.01
CA PRO A 765 30.46 4.32 -31.63
C PRO A 765 30.17 2.84 -31.40
N ASN A 766 29.52 2.54 -30.28
CA ASN A 766 29.04 1.23 -29.90
C ASN A 766 27.53 1.18 -30.10
N ASP A 767 27.11 0.31 -31.03
CA ASP A 767 25.70 0.05 -31.35
C ASP A 767 25.07 -0.78 -30.21
N ILE A 768 24.06 -0.24 -29.52
CA ILE A 768 23.32 -0.93 -28.45
C ILE A 768 21.89 -1.12 -28.93
N VAL A 769 21.41 -2.36 -28.91
CA VAL A 769 20.03 -2.72 -29.29
C VAL A 769 19.37 -3.47 -28.14
N VAL A 770 18.13 -3.14 -27.82
CA VAL A 770 17.32 -3.83 -26.79
C VAL A 770 15.99 -4.24 -27.41
N SER A 771 15.57 -5.49 -27.20
CA SER A 771 14.19 -5.92 -27.45
C SER A 771 13.48 -6.05 -26.11
N ILE A 772 12.31 -5.42 -25.97
CA ILE A 772 11.40 -5.56 -24.83
C ILE A 772 10.06 -6.05 -25.37
N ASN A 773 9.42 -6.98 -24.66
CA ASN A 773 8.12 -7.50 -25.02
C ASN A 773 7.09 -7.02 -23.99
N ASN A 774 6.03 -6.33 -24.44
CA ASN A 774 4.90 -5.92 -23.60
C ASN A 774 3.69 -6.79 -23.97
N GLN A 775 3.38 -7.80 -23.17
CA GLN A 775 2.30 -8.77 -23.37
C GLN A 775 1.24 -8.69 -22.26
N TYR A 776 1.63 -8.25 -21.06
CA TYR A 776 0.77 -8.16 -19.89
C TYR A 776 0.52 -6.71 -19.49
N LEU A 777 -0.30 -6.47 -18.47
CA LEU A 777 -0.56 -5.15 -17.89
C LEU A 777 0.09 -5.10 -16.50
N ASP A 778 1.41 -4.91 -16.47
CA ASP A 778 2.19 -4.89 -15.22
C ASP A 778 1.93 -3.59 -14.42
N GLU A 779 1.80 -2.44 -15.08
CA GLU A 779 1.26 -1.17 -14.55
C GLU A 779 0.62 -0.36 -15.71
N LEU A 780 -0.22 0.64 -15.42
CA LEU A 780 -1.06 1.32 -16.42
C LEU A 780 -0.28 2.27 -17.34
N GLY A 781 0.15 1.75 -18.49
CA GLY A 781 0.75 2.56 -19.55
C GLY A 781 2.15 3.08 -19.23
N THR A 782 2.82 2.45 -18.27
CA THR A 782 4.27 2.28 -18.29
C THR A 782 4.63 1.39 -19.50
N GLY A 783 5.93 1.29 -19.81
CA GLY A 783 6.36 0.35 -20.85
C GLY A 783 7.77 0.60 -21.35
N GLY A 784 8.42 -0.48 -21.79
CA GLY A 784 9.75 -0.40 -22.38
C GLY A 784 10.85 -0.08 -21.37
N ILE A 785 11.78 0.80 -21.75
CA ILE A 785 12.75 1.38 -20.81
C ILE A 785 12.06 2.60 -20.19
N VAL A 786 12.08 2.72 -18.86
CA VAL A 786 11.44 3.82 -18.10
C VAL A 786 12.36 4.45 -17.06
N GLY A 787 13.68 4.20 -17.18
CA GLY A 787 14.70 4.64 -16.24
C GLY A 787 16.10 4.73 -16.84
N PRO A 788 17.02 5.46 -16.18
CA PRO A 788 18.32 5.77 -16.74
C PRO A 788 19.15 4.53 -17.06
N ALA A 789 19.90 4.60 -18.16
CA ALA A 789 20.81 3.55 -18.58
C ALA A 789 22.23 4.10 -18.74
N ILE A 790 23.23 3.33 -18.32
CA ILE A 790 24.64 3.74 -18.26
C ILE A 790 25.56 2.64 -18.75
N LEU A 791 26.69 3.04 -19.34
CA LEU A 791 27.91 2.26 -19.28
C LEU A 791 28.70 2.68 -18.05
N TRP A 792 29.17 1.70 -17.27
CA TRP A 792 29.98 1.95 -16.07
C TRP A 792 31.17 0.98 -15.96
N THR A 793 32.20 1.41 -15.24
CA THR A 793 33.37 0.60 -14.85
C THR A 793 33.49 0.60 -13.34
N THR A 794 34.00 -0.51 -12.78
CA THR A 794 34.46 -0.48 -11.39
C THR A 794 35.63 0.47 -11.21
N ALA A 795 35.97 0.76 -9.95
CA ALA A 795 37.32 1.19 -9.61
C ALA A 795 38.37 0.29 -10.30
N SER A 796 39.55 0.85 -10.58
CA SER A 796 40.69 0.02 -10.95
C SER A 796 41.11 -0.77 -9.72
N GLU A 797 40.99 -2.10 -9.77
CA GLU A 797 42.04 -2.90 -9.16
C GLU A 797 43.37 -2.53 -9.87
N PRO A 798 44.50 -2.43 -9.15
CA PRO A 798 45.82 -2.35 -9.76
C PRO A 798 46.01 -3.52 -10.73
N ASP A 799 46.73 -3.30 -11.82
CA ASP A 799 46.83 -4.31 -12.88
C ASP A 799 47.44 -5.61 -12.34
N GLY A 800 46.75 -6.73 -12.59
CA GLY A 800 47.11 -8.01 -12.01
C GLY A 800 48.39 -8.60 -12.58
N GLU A 801 49.51 -8.39 -11.89
CA GLU A 801 50.58 -9.40 -11.89
C GLU A 801 50.07 -10.72 -11.31
N PRO A 802 50.71 -11.87 -11.59
CA PRO A 802 50.15 -13.19 -11.29
C PRO A 802 50.06 -13.51 -9.78
N GLY A 803 48.97 -13.09 -9.14
CA GLY A 803 48.57 -13.54 -7.81
C GLY A 803 49.15 -12.73 -6.64
N THR A 804 48.88 -11.42 -6.58
CA THR A 804 48.84 -10.73 -5.28
C THR A 804 47.48 -10.96 -4.63
N SER A 805 47.47 -11.64 -3.50
CA SER A 805 46.28 -12.04 -2.78
C SER A 805 45.76 -10.88 -1.90
N ILE A 806 44.45 -10.62 -1.90
CA ILE A 806 43.86 -9.55 -1.08
C ILE A 806 43.75 -10.05 0.36
N ASP A 807 44.51 -9.42 1.27
CA ASP A 807 44.40 -9.53 2.72
C ASP A 807 42.91 -9.50 3.18
N LYS A 808 42.41 -10.67 3.65
CA LYS A 808 41.01 -10.89 4.07
C LYS A 808 40.91 -11.18 5.54
N SER A 809 39.90 -10.63 6.20
CA SER A 809 39.39 -11.17 7.47
C SER A 809 38.40 -12.30 7.18
N ILE A 810 38.52 -13.41 7.91
CA ILE A 810 37.64 -14.58 7.78
C ILE A 810 37.10 -14.97 9.16
N LEU A 811 35.79 -14.88 9.32
CA LEU A 811 35.08 -15.60 10.38
C LEU A 811 34.86 -17.06 9.99
N THR A 812 35.05 -17.97 10.94
CA THR A 812 34.68 -19.38 10.78
C THR A 812 34.10 -19.91 12.09
N ALA A 813 32.80 -20.20 12.10
CA ALA A 813 32.15 -20.89 13.20
C ALA A 813 32.52 -22.39 13.20
N ASN A 814 32.67 -22.98 14.39
CA ASN A 814 32.91 -24.42 14.54
C ASN A 814 31.64 -25.29 14.34
N VAL A 815 30.47 -24.65 14.23
CA VAL A 815 29.14 -25.26 14.02
C VAL A 815 28.31 -24.37 13.10
N THR A 816 27.37 -24.95 12.36
CA THR A 816 26.35 -24.22 11.59
C THR A 816 24.99 -24.15 12.31
N SER A 817 24.76 -25.05 13.27
CA SER A 817 23.57 -25.09 14.13
C SER A 817 23.98 -25.52 15.54
N ILE A 818 23.36 -24.94 16.57
CA ILE A 818 23.69 -25.13 17.99
C ILE A 818 22.40 -25.13 18.84
N PRO A 819 22.24 -25.99 19.86
CA PRO A 819 21.11 -25.88 20.77
C PRO A 819 21.25 -24.66 21.69
N ALA A 820 20.12 -24.05 22.02
CA ALA A 820 19.97 -23.05 23.07
C ALA A 820 20.71 -23.44 24.37
N GLY A 821 21.37 -22.47 24.99
CA GLY A 821 22.16 -22.62 26.22
C GLY A 821 23.58 -23.17 26.02
N ALA A 822 23.90 -23.75 24.86
CA ALA A 822 25.24 -24.28 24.59
C ALA A 822 26.22 -23.21 24.08
N GLU A 823 27.52 -23.45 24.31
CA GLU A 823 28.60 -22.58 23.83
C GLU A 823 29.18 -23.06 22.50
N PHE A 824 29.48 -22.12 21.62
CA PHE A 824 30.10 -22.34 20.33
C PHE A 824 31.21 -21.31 20.08
N LYS A 825 32.02 -21.55 19.05
CA LYS A 825 33.26 -20.82 18.79
C LYS A 825 33.29 -20.29 17.38
N VAL A 826 33.61 -19.01 17.24
CA VAL A 826 33.92 -18.37 15.97
C VAL A 826 35.37 -17.93 16.01
N ASN A 827 36.18 -18.50 15.14
CA ASN A 827 37.54 -18.05 14.94
C ASN A 827 37.53 -16.86 13.98
N TYR A 828 38.21 -15.79 14.37
CA TYR A 828 38.65 -14.72 13.48
C TYR A 828 40.06 -15.06 13.00
N GLY A 829 40.19 -15.21 11.69
CA GLY A 829 41.47 -15.41 11.03
C GLY A 829 41.74 -14.34 9.99
N LEU A 830 43.01 -14.22 9.64
CA LEU A 830 43.47 -13.53 8.46
C LEU A 830 43.82 -14.56 7.38
N SER A 831 43.48 -14.28 6.14
CA SER A 831 43.88 -15.05 4.96
C SER A 831 44.50 -14.11 3.94
N ASP A 832 45.32 -14.69 3.07
CA ASP A 832 45.85 -14.02 1.89
C ASP A 832 46.77 -12.84 2.23
N VAL A 833 47.19 -12.73 3.50
CA VAL A 833 47.91 -11.56 4.03
C VAL A 833 49.34 -11.49 3.50
N SER A 834 49.58 -10.46 2.69
CA SER A 834 50.83 -10.23 1.98
C SER A 834 51.92 -9.54 2.82
N ARG A 835 51.56 -9.02 4.01
CA ARG A 835 52.43 -8.19 4.88
C ARG A 835 52.53 -8.76 6.29
N ALA A 836 53.60 -8.41 7.00
CA ALA A 836 53.71 -8.73 8.42
C ALA A 836 52.86 -7.77 9.26
N VAL A 837 51.82 -8.30 9.91
CA VAL A 837 50.83 -7.57 10.72
C VAL A 837 51.24 -7.57 12.20
N TYR A 838 51.32 -6.38 12.79
CA TYR A 838 51.80 -6.15 14.16
C TYR A 838 50.70 -5.68 15.12
N ALA A 839 49.69 -4.96 14.61
CA ALA A 839 48.54 -4.48 15.37
C ALA A 839 47.24 -4.67 14.58
N GLN A 840 46.11 -4.87 15.26
CA GLN A 840 44.78 -5.01 14.66
C GLN A 840 43.72 -4.32 15.52
N ASP A 841 42.81 -3.57 14.89
CA ASP A 841 41.60 -2.99 15.49
C ASP A 841 40.38 -3.58 14.77
N ILE A 842 39.62 -4.42 15.47
CA ILE A 842 38.60 -5.29 14.90
C ILE A 842 37.26 -4.99 15.57
N ASN A 843 36.27 -4.53 14.79
CA ASN A 843 34.89 -4.36 15.27
C ASN A 843 34.00 -5.48 14.72
N PHE A 844 33.20 -6.07 15.61
CA PHE A 844 32.22 -7.11 15.32
C PHE A 844 30.82 -6.65 15.73
N ASP A 845 29.85 -7.04 14.92
CA ASP A 845 28.44 -7.09 15.24
C ASP A 845 28.01 -8.54 15.45
N TYR A 846 27.21 -8.82 16.48
CA TYR A 846 26.56 -10.12 16.70
C TYR A 846 25.11 -9.89 17.14
N ASP A 847 24.18 -10.75 16.72
CA ASP A 847 22.77 -10.62 17.11
C ASP A 847 22.57 -10.84 18.63
N PRO A 848 22.24 -9.79 19.41
CA PRO A 848 22.13 -9.91 20.86
C PRO A 848 20.83 -10.61 21.30
N ASN A 849 19.90 -10.91 20.40
CA ASN A 849 18.65 -11.57 20.72
C ASN A 849 18.84 -13.09 20.88
N VAL A 850 19.68 -13.69 20.03
CA VAL A 850 19.88 -15.16 19.98
C VAL A 850 21.21 -15.64 20.54
N MET A 851 22.18 -14.75 20.84
CA MET A 851 23.45 -15.15 21.45
C MET A 851 24.05 -14.08 22.38
N GLU A 852 25.03 -14.50 23.19
CA GLU A 852 25.82 -13.63 24.06
C GLU A 852 27.33 -13.94 23.97
N LEU A 853 28.17 -12.92 24.19
CA LEU A 853 29.61 -13.02 24.10
C LEU A 853 30.25 -13.45 25.43
N VAL A 854 30.70 -14.71 25.49
CA VAL A 854 31.37 -15.29 26.66
C VAL A 854 32.79 -14.73 26.79
N SER A 855 33.66 -15.02 25.82
CA SER A 855 35.09 -14.67 25.88
C SER A 855 35.72 -14.49 24.50
N ALA A 856 36.91 -13.88 24.46
CA ALA A 856 37.80 -13.88 23.32
C ALA A 856 39.22 -14.19 23.80
N ARG A 857 40.00 -14.97 23.03
CA ARG A 857 41.40 -15.29 23.36
C ARG A 857 42.27 -15.41 22.10
N PRO A 858 43.56 -15.06 22.14
CA PRO A 858 44.46 -15.29 21.03
C PRO A 858 44.72 -16.80 20.81
N LEU A 859 45.00 -17.15 19.55
CA LEU A 859 45.35 -18.50 19.10
C LEU A 859 46.83 -18.66 18.71
N ILE A 860 47.57 -17.55 18.64
CA ILE A 860 48.98 -17.50 18.22
C ILE A 860 49.83 -17.11 19.43
N GLU A 861 50.91 -17.84 19.69
CA GLU A 861 51.87 -17.52 20.74
C GLU A 861 52.54 -16.17 20.45
N GLY A 862 52.70 -15.31 21.47
CA GLY A 862 53.20 -13.94 21.30
C GLY A 862 52.22 -12.95 20.66
N VAL A 863 50.99 -13.35 20.32
CA VAL A 863 49.90 -12.41 19.99
C VAL A 863 49.00 -12.23 21.21
N ALA A 864 48.68 -10.99 21.55
CA ALA A 864 47.85 -10.64 22.70
C ALA A 864 46.65 -9.77 22.31
N ILE A 865 45.49 -10.04 22.92
CA ILE A 865 44.40 -9.07 22.96
C ILE A 865 44.79 -8.02 24.02
N VAL A 866 44.93 -6.77 23.59
CA VAL A 866 45.33 -5.63 24.44
C VAL A 866 44.10 -5.00 25.09
N GLU A 867 42.98 -4.93 24.37
CA GLU A 867 41.73 -4.35 24.85
C GLU A 867 40.50 -5.11 24.30
N THR A 868 39.39 -5.08 25.03
CA THR A 868 38.12 -5.68 24.67
C THR A 868 36.98 -4.80 25.16
N VAL A 869 36.26 -4.14 24.24
CA VAL A 869 35.12 -3.26 24.54
C VAL A 869 33.82 -3.95 24.12
N LYS A 870 32.77 -3.87 24.96
CA LYS A 870 31.51 -4.63 24.81
C LYS A 870 30.26 -3.73 24.91
N GLU A 871 30.27 -2.54 24.32
CA GLU A 871 29.15 -1.59 24.39
C GLU A 871 28.86 -0.95 23.01
N PRO A 872 27.57 -0.74 22.64
CA PRO A 872 26.35 -1.27 23.25
C PRO A 872 26.19 -2.80 23.02
N ALA A 873 25.09 -3.39 23.52
CA ALA A 873 24.79 -4.81 23.35
C ALA A 873 24.75 -5.22 21.86
N GLY A 874 25.36 -6.37 21.53
CA GLY A 874 25.51 -6.83 20.15
C GLY A 874 26.75 -6.27 19.43
N LYS A 875 27.57 -5.46 20.10
CA LYS A 875 28.87 -4.98 19.61
C LYS A 875 30.03 -5.59 20.39
N LEU A 876 31.15 -5.77 19.71
CA LEU A 876 32.44 -6.14 20.29
C LEU A 876 33.56 -5.42 19.52
N ARG A 877 34.48 -4.77 20.24
CA ARG A 877 35.75 -4.29 19.66
C ARG A 877 36.93 -4.98 20.33
N LEU A 878 37.88 -5.47 19.53
CA LEU A 878 39.14 -6.07 19.99
C LEU A 878 40.31 -5.27 19.45
N ILE A 879 41.21 -4.85 20.35
CA ILE A 879 42.54 -4.36 19.98
C ILE A 879 43.53 -5.50 20.20
N VAL A 880 44.33 -5.85 19.19
CA VAL A 880 45.22 -7.01 19.18
C VAL A 880 46.63 -6.58 18.76
N ALA A 881 47.68 -7.11 19.39
CA ALA A 881 49.06 -6.78 19.06
C ALA A 881 50.01 -8.00 19.14
N SER A 882 51.03 -8.01 18.29
CA SER A 882 52.11 -9.00 18.27
C SER A 882 53.31 -8.51 19.10
N GLN A 883 53.84 -9.36 19.97
CA GLN A 883 54.85 -9.01 20.98
C GLN A 883 56.30 -9.02 20.47
N GLY A 884 56.51 -8.95 19.14
CA GLY A 884 57.82 -8.92 18.51
C GLY A 884 57.75 -9.22 16.99
N PRO A 885 58.78 -8.89 16.20
CA PRO A 885 58.84 -9.23 14.77
C PRO A 885 58.72 -10.73 14.46
N GLU A 886 59.13 -11.59 15.38
CA GLU A 886 59.00 -13.05 15.31
C GLU A 886 57.56 -13.55 15.50
N TYR A 887 56.66 -12.69 16.01
CA TYR A 887 55.24 -13.00 16.28
C TYR A 887 54.26 -12.29 15.34
N ALA A 888 54.77 -11.56 14.33
CA ALA A 888 53.93 -10.85 13.37
C ALA A 888 53.12 -11.82 12.50
N VAL A 889 51.85 -11.50 12.27
CA VAL A 889 50.93 -12.38 11.52
C VAL A 889 51.13 -12.19 10.02
N THR A 890 51.33 -13.27 9.28
CA THR A 890 51.53 -13.29 7.81
C THR A 890 50.77 -14.45 7.16
N GLY A 891 50.27 -14.27 5.93
CA GLY A 891 49.63 -15.32 5.14
C GLY A 891 48.26 -15.74 5.67
N ASN A 892 48.08 -17.04 5.92
CA ASN A 892 46.82 -17.62 6.37
C ASN A 892 46.94 -18.11 7.81
N ALA A 893 46.35 -17.39 8.75
CA ALA A 893 46.45 -17.67 10.19
C ALA A 893 45.12 -17.41 10.92
N GLN A 894 44.72 -18.33 11.80
CA GLN A 894 43.63 -18.09 12.74
C GLN A 894 44.20 -17.35 13.95
N VAL A 895 43.70 -16.14 14.23
CA VAL A 895 44.34 -15.18 15.15
C VAL A 895 43.66 -15.17 16.52
N ILE A 896 42.32 -15.10 16.54
CA ILE A 896 41.51 -15.00 17.76
C ILE A 896 40.40 -16.07 17.73
N GLU A 897 40.18 -16.76 18.84
CA GLU A 897 38.97 -17.55 19.10
C GLU A 897 38.00 -16.71 19.94
N VAL A 898 36.81 -16.45 19.40
CA VAL A 898 35.70 -15.79 20.12
C VAL A 898 34.67 -16.86 20.49
N THR A 899 34.36 -16.99 21.78
CA THR A 899 33.37 -17.94 22.29
C THR A 899 32.06 -17.22 22.59
N PHE A 900 30.98 -17.72 21.99
CA PHE A 900 29.62 -17.24 22.17
C PHE A 900 28.78 -18.33 22.86
N ARG A 901 27.72 -17.93 23.56
CA ARG A 901 26.68 -18.83 24.07
C ARG A 901 25.39 -18.55 23.34
N ALA A 902 24.71 -19.59 22.87
CA ALA A 902 23.37 -19.50 22.32
C ALA A 902 22.37 -19.18 23.44
N LYS A 903 21.51 -18.19 23.24
CA LYS A 903 20.47 -17.84 24.21
C LYS A 903 19.32 -18.84 24.16
N ASN A 904 18.54 -18.89 25.24
CA ASN A 904 17.30 -19.64 25.28
C ASN A 904 16.23 -18.93 24.45
N ILE A 905 15.82 -19.55 23.35
CA ILE A 905 14.81 -19.02 22.42
C ILE A 905 13.72 -20.08 22.18
N LEU A 906 12.48 -19.61 21.98
CA LEU A 906 11.28 -20.45 21.88
C LEU A 906 11.09 -21.10 20.50
N GLN A 907 11.68 -20.51 19.46
CA GLN A 907 11.64 -20.99 18.08
C GLN A 907 13.06 -20.94 17.50
N THR A 908 13.40 -21.89 16.64
CA THR A 908 14.71 -21.93 15.97
C THR A 908 14.92 -20.68 15.13
N ALA A 909 16.03 -19.98 15.33
CA ALA A 909 16.33 -18.72 14.67
C ALA A 909 17.82 -18.60 14.26
N SER A 910 18.08 -17.91 13.16
CA SER A 910 19.44 -17.72 12.63
C SER A 910 20.07 -16.44 13.15
N GLY A 911 21.12 -16.56 13.96
CA GLY A 911 21.94 -15.43 14.39
C GLY A 911 23.09 -15.17 13.43
N VAL A 912 23.36 -13.89 13.13
CA VAL A 912 24.51 -13.47 12.32
C VAL A 912 25.58 -12.87 13.24
N ILE A 913 26.83 -13.23 12.97
CA ILE A 913 28.03 -12.55 13.48
C ILE A 913 28.77 -12.00 12.26
N SER A 914 29.12 -10.72 12.27
CA SER A 914 29.80 -10.04 11.16
C SER A 914 30.90 -9.12 11.65
N ILE A 915 31.93 -8.93 10.84
CA ILE A 915 32.98 -7.96 11.10
C ILE A 915 32.56 -6.65 10.41
N THR A 916 32.50 -5.55 11.17
CA THR A 916 32.08 -4.23 10.67
C THR A 916 33.24 -3.29 10.35
N SER A 917 34.43 -3.52 10.91
CA SER A 917 35.69 -2.92 10.43
C SER A 917 36.91 -3.75 10.84
N VAL A 918 38.00 -3.67 10.06
CA VAL A 918 39.33 -4.18 10.46
C VAL A 918 40.40 -3.22 9.99
N SER A 919 41.11 -2.56 10.90
CA SER A 919 42.39 -1.90 10.59
C SER A 919 43.54 -2.79 11.01
N LEU A 920 44.52 -2.99 10.13
CA LEU A 920 45.76 -3.73 10.37
C LEU A 920 46.96 -2.79 10.27
N GLY A 921 47.87 -2.85 11.25
CA GLY A 921 49.10 -2.06 11.29
C GLY A 921 50.35 -2.90 10.95
N ASP A 922 51.21 -2.37 10.08
CA ASP A 922 52.53 -2.96 9.78
C ASP A 922 53.67 -2.43 10.69
N ALA A 923 54.88 -2.98 10.51
CA ALA A 923 56.08 -2.59 11.26
C ALA A 923 56.57 -1.14 11.02
N GLN A 924 55.98 -0.41 10.08
CA GLN A 924 56.27 0.99 9.80
C GLN A 924 55.18 1.92 10.36
N GLY A 925 54.09 1.35 10.92
CA GLY A 925 52.95 2.09 11.42
C GLY A 925 51.94 2.49 10.33
N ASN A 926 51.99 1.89 9.14
CA ASN A 926 50.95 2.11 8.14
C ASN A 926 49.71 1.26 8.48
N GLU A 927 48.53 1.87 8.45
CA GLU A 927 47.25 1.17 8.56
C GLU A 927 46.69 0.77 7.19
N PHE A 928 46.08 -0.41 7.12
CA PHE A 928 45.36 -0.90 5.94
C PHE A 928 44.13 -1.72 6.35
N GLN A 929 43.11 -1.72 5.49
CA GLN A 929 41.82 -2.38 5.75
C GLN A 929 41.71 -3.71 4.99
N THR A 930 41.10 -4.73 5.61
CA THR A 930 40.84 -6.03 4.95
C THR A 930 39.43 -6.12 4.38
N ALA A 931 39.21 -7.07 3.46
CA ALA A 931 37.85 -7.52 3.15
C ALA A 931 37.16 -8.06 4.42
N LEU A 932 35.92 -7.60 4.68
CA LEU A 932 35.09 -8.00 5.82
C LEU A 932 34.39 -9.34 5.54
N SER A 933 34.03 -10.07 6.61
CA SER A 933 33.27 -11.33 6.52
C SER A 933 32.22 -11.48 7.61
N SER A 934 31.29 -12.41 7.38
CA SER A 934 30.21 -12.77 8.29
C SER A 934 30.00 -14.28 8.33
N VAL A 935 29.48 -14.79 9.45
CA VAL A 935 29.03 -16.17 9.59
C VAL A 935 27.64 -16.20 10.24
N THR A 936 26.79 -17.10 9.77
CA THR A 936 25.46 -17.35 10.34
C THR A 936 25.48 -18.65 11.10
N VAL A 937 24.89 -18.66 12.30
CA VAL A 937 24.70 -19.86 13.13
C VAL A 937 23.23 -19.95 13.50
N GLU A 938 22.61 -21.09 13.18
CA GLU A 938 21.25 -21.40 13.61
C GLU A 938 21.26 -21.76 15.11
N VAL A 939 20.47 -21.07 15.91
CA VAL A 939 20.17 -21.49 17.28
C VAL A 939 18.87 -22.29 17.25
N THR A 940 18.93 -23.54 17.70
CA THR A 940 17.75 -24.42 17.80
C THR A 940 17.08 -24.26 19.16
N ALA A 941 15.74 -24.23 19.15
CA ALA A 941 14.94 -23.98 20.34
C ALA A 941 15.22 -25.00 21.46
N GLY A 942 15.37 -24.50 22.68
CA GLY A 942 15.69 -25.32 23.86
C GLY A 942 14.45 -25.85 24.55
N SER A 943 14.48 -27.11 25.01
CA SER A 943 13.49 -27.64 25.95
C SER A 943 13.58 -26.85 27.27
N THR A 944 12.66 -25.92 27.49
CA THR A 944 12.80 -24.88 28.52
C THR A 944 12.75 -25.43 29.95
N GLY A 945 13.83 -25.18 30.71
CA GLY A 945 13.77 -25.02 32.17
C GLY A 945 13.01 -23.73 32.54
N GLY A 946 12.62 -23.60 33.81
CA GLY A 946 11.48 -22.78 34.23
C GLY A 946 11.53 -21.26 34.06
N ASN A 947 12.65 -20.68 33.62
CA ASN A 947 12.89 -19.24 33.61
C ASN A 947 12.19 -18.48 32.46
N HIS A 948 10.94 -18.82 32.11
CA HIS A 948 10.21 -18.16 31.01
C HIS A 948 8.76 -17.77 31.39
N PRO A 949 8.32 -16.52 31.15
CA PRO A 949 6.99 -16.05 31.56
C PRO A 949 5.78 -16.65 30.81
N ASP A 950 5.96 -17.11 29.57
CA ASP A 950 5.05 -18.07 28.93
C ASP A 950 5.40 -19.45 29.50
N ILE A 951 4.48 -19.99 30.29
CA ILE A 951 4.63 -21.19 31.12
C ILE A 951 3.72 -22.30 30.57
N ASN A 952 2.59 -21.94 29.97
CA ASN A 952 1.67 -22.91 29.35
C ASN A 952 2.19 -23.40 27.97
N GLN A 953 3.10 -22.65 27.35
CA GLN A 953 3.72 -22.85 26.03
C GLN A 953 2.77 -22.66 24.84
N ASP A 954 1.80 -21.73 24.95
CA ASP A 954 0.89 -21.33 23.88
C ASP A 954 1.44 -20.25 22.93
N GLY A 955 2.61 -19.68 23.26
CA GLY A 955 3.30 -18.67 22.46
C GLY A 955 3.00 -17.23 22.87
N LYS A 956 2.38 -17.01 24.03
CA LYS A 956 2.04 -15.70 24.60
C LYS A 956 2.32 -15.69 26.09
N VAL A 957 2.60 -14.52 26.65
CA VAL A 957 2.56 -14.30 28.10
C VAL A 957 1.17 -13.77 28.44
N SER A 958 0.41 -14.52 29.25
CA SER A 958 -1.02 -14.26 29.43
C SER A 958 -1.48 -14.39 30.88
N ILE A 959 -2.74 -14.00 31.14
CA ILE A 959 -3.40 -14.30 32.42
C ILE A 959 -3.50 -15.81 32.69
N GLY A 960 -3.42 -16.66 31.65
CA GLY A 960 -3.33 -18.12 31.78
C GLY A 960 -2.02 -18.56 32.45
N ASP A 961 -0.89 -17.96 32.09
CA ASP A 961 0.42 -18.23 32.68
C ASP A 961 0.51 -17.73 34.12
N LEU A 962 -0.01 -16.52 34.37
CA LEU A 962 -0.14 -15.99 35.72
C LEU A 962 -1.02 -16.90 36.60
N SER A 963 -2.07 -17.50 36.03
CA SER A 963 -2.91 -18.49 36.73
C SER A 963 -2.16 -19.79 37.03
N PHE A 964 -1.21 -20.21 36.17
CA PHE A 964 -0.38 -21.40 36.40
C PHE A 964 0.61 -21.19 37.56
N VAL A 965 1.25 -20.01 37.64
CA VAL A 965 2.06 -19.63 38.82
C VAL A 965 1.17 -19.57 40.07
N ALA A 966 0.04 -18.86 40.02
CA ALA A 966 -0.86 -18.69 41.16
C ALA A 966 -1.39 -20.04 41.71
N ALA A 967 -1.68 -21.00 40.83
CA ALA A 967 -2.11 -22.34 41.21
C ALA A 967 -1.03 -23.16 41.94
N HIS A 968 0.24 -22.75 41.89
CA HIS A 968 1.40 -23.47 42.43
C HIS A 968 2.24 -22.64 43.43
N TYR A 969 1.78 -21.42 43.75
CA TYR A 969 2.35 -20.53 44.76
C TYR A 969 2.58 -21.22 46.11
N GLY A 970 3.72 -20.92 46.75
CA GLY A 970 4.10 -21.47 48.05
C GLY A 970 4.69 -22.89 48.01
N LYS A 971 4.99 -23.42 46.82
CA LYS A 971 5.81 -24.63 46.66
C LYS A 971 7.29 -24.29 46.52
N ASP A 972 8.13 -25.27 46.79
CA ASP A 972 9.59 -25.18 46.73
C ASP A 972 10.24 -26.47 46.23
N SER A 973 11.57 -26.44 46.05
CA SER A 973 12.41 -27.56 45.65
C SER A 973 12.36 -28.82 46.55
N SER A 974 11.71 -28.77 47.72
CA SER A 974 11.43 -29.94 48.56
C SER A 974 10.05 -30.58 48.29
N SER A 975 9.21 -29.92 47.50
CA SER A 975 7.83 -30.33 47.24
C SER A 975 7.73 -31.63 46.42
N PRO A 976 6.88 -32.61 46.78
CA PRO A 976 6.84 -33.92 46.12
C PRO A 976 6.53 -33.92 44.61
N ASN A 977 5.97 -32.82 44.08
CA ASN A 977 5.72 -32.63 42.65
C ASN A 977 6.57 -31.50 42.04
N TRP A 978 7.68 -31.09 42.67
CA TRP A 978 8.53 -29.99 42.20
C TRP A 978 8.91 -30.11 40.73
N GLU A 979 9.36 -31.28 40.28
CA GLU A 979 9.76 -31.53 38.88
C GLU A 979 8.65 -31.25 37.85
N GLN A 980 7.37 -31.28 38.25
CA GLN A 980 6.22 -30.99 37.40
C GLN A 980 5.83 -29.50 37.38
N VAL A 981 6.26 -28.73 38.40
CA VAL A 981 5.77 -27.37 38.66
C VAL A 981 6.86 -26.31 38.70
N LYS A 982 8.14 -26.70 38.77
CA LYS A 982 9.33 -25.82 38.69
C LYS A 982 9.46 -24.97 37.43
N LYS A 983 8.50 -25.07 36.50
CA LYS A 983 8.33 -24.13 35.38
C LYS A 983 7.55 -22.87 35.75
N ALA A 984 7.07 -22.76 36.98
CA ALA A 984 6.52 -21.54 37.58
C ALA A 984 7.51 -20.88 38.58
N ASP A 985 8.69 -21.46 38.77
CA ASP A 985 9.86 -20.81 39.39
C ASP A 985 10.58 -20.05 38.26
N ILE A 986 10.18 -18.78 38.09
CA ILE A 986 10.57 -17.93 36.96
C ILE A 986 11.92 -17.26 37.28
N ASN A 987 12.10 -16.90 38.55
CA ASN A 987 13.32 -16.26 39.03
C ASN A 987 14.48 -17.25 39.25
N GLY A 988 14.20 -18.52 39.55
CA GLY A 988 15.17 -19.61 39.69
C GLY A 988 15.71 -19.83 41.10
N ASP A 989 15.09 -19.27 42.16
CA ASP A 989 15.57 -19.41 43.55
C ASP A 989 15.20 -20.75 44.24
N GLY A 990 14.43 -21.61 43.55
CA GLY A 990 13.97 -22.89 44.08
C GLY A 990 12.62 -22.83 44.78
N LYS A 991 11.81 -21.78 44.54
CA LYS A 991 10.45 -21.57 45.07
C LYS A 991 9.50 -21.01 44.00
N ILE A 992 8.23 -20.91 44.35
CA ILE A 992 7.22 -20.21 43.55
C ILE A 992 6.55 -19.19 44.48
N ASP A 993 6.92 -17.91 44.37
CA ASP A 993 6.41 -16.85 45.24
C ASP A 993 5.92 -15.58 44.50
N ILE A 994 5.81 -14.46 45.22
CA ILE A 994 5.30 -13.20 44.69
C ILE A 994 6.22 -12.57 43.65
N LEU A 995 7.51 -12.91 43.66
CA LEU A 995 8.48 -12.45 42.66
C LEU A 995 8.23 -13.10 41.30
N ASP A 996 7.82 -14.37 41.27
CA ASP A 996 7.46 -15.09 40.04
C ASP A 996 6.14 -14.58 39.46
N LEU A 997 5.14 -14.37 40.32
CA LEU A 997 3.89 -13.69 39.93
C LEU A 997 4.16 -12.28 39.38
N ALA A 998 5.05 -11.51 40.03
CA ALA A 998 5.41 -10.18 39.55
C ALA A 998 6.18 -10.22 38.22
N ALA A 999 7.05 -11.20 38.00
CA ALA A 999 7.77 -11.38 36.75
C ALA A 999 6.84 -11.66 35.57
N VAL A 1000 5.85 -12.54 35.75
CA VAL A 1000 4.82 -12.81 34.73
C VAL A 1000 3.88 -11.62 34.56
N ALA A 1001 3.36 -11.04 35.65
CA ALA A 1001 2.43 -9.91 35.58
C ALA A 1001 3.04 -8.68 34.90
N LYS A 1002 4.33 -8.38 35.14
CA LYS A 1002 5.06 -7.32 34.44
C LYS A 1002 5.11 -7.57 32.94
N LYS A 1003 5.26 -8.83 32.50
CA LYS A 1003 5.27 -9.26 31.10
C LYS A 1003 3.89 -9.44 30.44
N ILE A 1004 2.82 -9.10 31.16
CA ILE A 1004 1.46 -8.92 30.60
C ILE A 1004 1.15 -7.42 30.36
N VAL A 1005 1.98 -6.53 30.92
CA VAL A 1005 1.82 -5.06 30.86
C VAL A 1005 2.92 -4.38 30.03
N GLU A 1006 4.00 -5.10 29.71
CA GLU A 1006 5.01 -4.77 28.69
C GLU A 1006 4.65 -5.32 27.31
#